data_AF-A0A523TV57-F1
#
_entry.id   AF-A0A523TV57-F1
#
_cell.length_a   1.000
_cell.length_b   1.000
_cell.length_c   1.000
_cell.angle_alpha   90.00
_cell.angle_beta   90.00
_cell.angle_gamma   90.00
#
_symmetry.space_group_name_H-M   'P 1'
#
loop_
_entity.id
_entity.type
_entity.pdbx_description
1 polymer ?
#
loop_
_entity_poly.entity_id
_entity_poly.type
_entity_poly.pdbx_seq_one_letter_code
_entity_poly.pdbx_strand_id
1 'polypeptide(L)'
;MLISAGSLVYEISLTRIFAVQQFHHFAFLVVGMAVMGIAASGFLIAIRPSSPPPSLLALGYSGAVLLAYLIINLLPFDSYSIAWDRQQIWILLLYFLASGGPFVFTGWAVGAALANASGESHRLYAASMIGSGVGCLMALVGMEYLGGEGAIGLSIALGLFAAAVFSTRLPARAGLLALGSITLFIFTLAPHWLELRLSPYKPLSTIRLVPDAELTYSRWSASSRVDVIESGSIHVFPGLSLSASGGLPLQAGLFVDGEGPQPITNLSSDDPALHNLASHMPGTLAYILRPHGTALILNPGAGLNPLLALASGVEHVTIPTDDPLVTDVLESAYLEFSQGLYSHPRLTVSPRSSRGLLSLSEKQYTVIEFALSDSFHPVTSGAFSLSENFLLTKESVIQAWNRLSDDGLLVITRWVGTPPSESARAWSTLIAALRETGVSTPQSHTIAYRGMRTATMIASREPFTDDELALVRDFLQENGFDALVLPNLEPDEVNRRNVLPEPVYHQLYTNLLENHETTIRDYPFNLTPPRDTQPYFFHFFRWRQTSDVLATLGKIWQPFGGSGYFVLLGLLVLMILLGIPLVLAPLYVLRRQSTAAVPRASVLLFFGSLGAGYLLIEIPLIQSLGLPLDQPALALATVLFILLLASGLGSLLSPRLSLRPALLVLILVIAIVTIALPTFVQRILPLPLYGRIALSIVILLPLGLLMGVPFVSGLAHLEKQSSRLIPWAWAINGALSGVSGVLAAMIALSLGFQATLFAGGLIYVVAWFAVPHLTRNETRA
;
A
#
# COMPACT_ATOMS: atom_id res chain seq x y z
N MET A 1 -21.00 18.23 4.48
CA MET A 1 -19.98 18.67 3.50
C MET A 1 -18.66 19.00 4.17
N LEU A 2 -18.48 20.18 4.79
CA LEU A 2 -17.17 20.59 5.34
C LEU A 2 -16.58 19.61 6.36
N ILE A 3 -17.37 19.16 7.34
CA ILE A 3 -16.90 18.17 8.33
C ILE A 3 -16.52 16.85 7.65
N SER A 4 -17.36 16.36 6.72
CA SER A 4 -17.10 15.14 5.96
C SER A 4 -15.85 15.27 5.05
N ALA A 5 -15.61 16.45 4.48
CA ALA A 5 -14.39 16.73 3.74
C ALA A 5 -13.17 16.69 4.67
N GLY A 6 -13.27 17.35 5.83
CA GLY A 6 -12.25 17.33 6.87
C GLY A 6 -11.91 15.91 7.31
N SER A 7 -12.91 15.06 7.53
CA SER A 7 -12.68 13.68 7.99
C SER A 7 -11.92 12.84 6.96
N LEU A 8 -12.19 13.02 5.66
CA LEU A 8 -11.46 12.32 4.61
C LEU A 8 -10.07 12.91 4.37
N VAL A 9 -9.88 14.22 4.53
CA VAL A 9 -8.54 14.83 4.60
C VAL A 9 -7.76 14.21 5.74
N TYR A 10 -8.36 14.12 6.93
CA TYR A 10 -7.74 13.48 8.09
C TYR A 10 -7.39 12.01 7.84
N GLU A 11 -8.32 11.24 7.28
CA GLU A 11 -8.12 9.82 7.00
C GLU A 11 -6.93 9.59 6.07
N ILE A 12 -6.91 10.26 4.90
CA ILE A 12 -5.85 10.07 3.92
C ILE A 12 -4.52 10.64 4.45
N SER A 13 -4.52 11.81 5.10
CA SER A 13 -3.30 12.35 5.73
C SER A 13 -2.77 11.43 6.83
N LEU A 14 -3.63 10.82 7.63
CA LEU A 14 -3.21 9.91 8.70
C LEU A 14 -2.59 8.62 8.14
N THR A 15 -3.10 8.08 7.03
CA THR A 15 -2.46 6.93 6.35
C THR A 15 -1.02 7.24 5.95
N ARG A 16 -0.77 8.43 5.42
CA ARG A 16 0.57 8.89 5.00
C ARG A 16 1.47 9.22 6.18
N ILE A 17 0.94 9.89 7.20
CA ILE A 17 1.68 10.16 8.44
C ILE A 17 2.12 8.85 9.09
N PHE A 18 1.27 7.83 9.20
CA PHE A 18 1.69 6.54 9.74
C PHE A 18 2.72 5.82 8.86
N ALA A 19 2.64 5.93 7.53
CA ALA A 19 3.63 5.33 6.63
C ALA A 19 5.04 5.93 6.85
N VAL A 20 5.11 7.26 7.01
CA VAL A 20 6.35 8.01 7.25
C VAL A 20 6.84 7.82 8.69
N GLN A 21 5.97 8.06 9.68
CA GLN A 21 6.30 8.06 11.09
C GLN A 21 6.64 6.66 11.62
N GLN A 22 5.83 5.67 11.24
CA GLN A 22 5.92 4.31 11.75
C GLN A 22 6.30 3.36 10.63
N PHE A 23 5.36 2.71 9.97
CA PHE A 23 5.60 1.82 8.84
C PHE A 23 4.29 1.66 8.06
N HIS A 24 4.37 1.25 6.80
CA HIS A 24 3.21 1.12 5.90
C HIS A 24 2.06 0.23 6.45
N HIS A 25 2.35 -0.74 7.33
CA HIS A 25 1.32 -1.61 7.90
C HIS A 25 0.33 -0.91 8.85
N PHE A 26 0.70 0.22 9.46
CA PHE A 26 -0.23 1.01 10.28
C PHE A 26 -1.23 1.82 9.44
N ALA A 27 -0.92 2.09 8.16
CA ALA A 27 -1.81 2.83 7.29
C ALA A 27 -3.16 2.09 7.08
N PHE A 28 -3.13 0.76 6.94
CA PHE A 28 -4.35 -0.06 6.79
C PHE A 28 -5.30 0.02 7.99
N LEU A 29 -4.80 0.36 9.19
CA LEU A 29 -5.61 0.49 10.41
C LEU A 29 -6.51 1.71 10.37
N VAL A 30 -6.10 2.76 9.65
CA VAL A 30 -6.80 4.05 9.63
C VAL A 30 -8.22 3.90 9.14
N VAL A 31 -8.42 3.20 8.02
CA VAL A 31 -9.76 2.96 7.45
C VAL A 31 -10.65 2.20 8.45
N GLY A 32 -10.12 1.15 9.08
CA GLY A 32 -10.85 0.39 10.09
C GLY A 32 -11.25 1.25 11.30
N MET A 33 -10.32 2.06 11.81
CA MET A 33 -10.56 2.97 12.93
C MET A 33 -11.51 4.11 12.58
N ALA A 34 -11.47 4.62 11.35
CA ALA A 34 -12.37 5.64 10.85
C ALA A 34 -13.82 5.16 10.92
N VAL A 35 -14.08 3.99 10.33
CA VAL A 35 -15.43 3.46 10.28
C VAL A 35 -15.89 2.94 11.66
N MET A 36 -14.99 2.44 12.51
CA MET A 36 -15.31 2.09 13.90
C MET A 36 -15.65 3.34 14.74
N GLY A 37 -14.96 4.46 14.52
CA GLY A 37 -15.30 5.75 15.14
C GLY A 37 -16.70 6.23 14.71
N ILE A 38 -17.03 6.13 13.42
CA ILE A 38 -18.38 6.39 12.91
C ILE A 38 -19.41 5.45 13.54
N ALA A 39 -19.09 4.17 13.73
CA ALA A 39 -19.98 3.21 14.40
C ALA A 39 -20.25 3.61 15.86
N ALA A 40 -19.22 4.07 16.58
CA ALA A 40 -19.32 4.51 17.96
C ALA A 40 -20.25 5.72 18.13
N SER A 41 -20.37 6.58 17.12
CA SER A 41 -21.34 7.68 17.16
C SER A 41 -22.78 7.19 17.20
N GLY A 42 -23.10 6.06 16.56
CA GLY A 42 -24.44 5.44 16.60
C GLY A 42 -24.85 5.03 18.01
N PHE A 43 -23.89 4.56 18.82
CA PHE A 43 -24.11 4.32 20.24
C PHE A 43 -24.35 5.61 21.02
N LEU A 44 -23.56 6.66 20.77
CA LEU A 44 -23.74 7.96 21.44
C LEU A 44 -25.10 8.59 21.14
N ILE A 45 -25.57 8.50 19.89
CA ILE A 45 -26.90 8.98 19.49
C ILE A 45 -28.00 8.16 20.17
N ALA A 46 -27.81 6.84 20.33
CA ALA A 46 -28.80 5.99 21.01
C ALA A 46 -28.93 6.29 22.51
N ILE A 47 -27.84 6.65 23.20
CA ILE A 47 -27.88 7.00 24.64
C ILE A 47 -28.26 8.46 24.91
N ARG A 48 -27.99 9.38 23.98
CA ARG A 48 -28.31 10.81 24.08
C ARG A 48 -29.30 11.21 22.98
N PRO A 49 -30.62 11.18 23.27
CA PRO A 49 -31.64 11.57 22.31
C PRO A 49 -31.49 13.03 21.83
N SER A 50 -31.07 13.93 22.74
CA SER A 50 -30.73 15.32 22.41
C SER A 50 -29.28 15.40 21.95
N SER A 51 -29.06 15.53 20.65
CA SER A 51 -27.73 15.72 20.10
C SER A 51 -27.16 17.10 20.46
N PRO A 52 -25.85 17.22 20.73
CA PRO A 52 -25.19 18.50 20.89
C PRO A 52 -25.37 19.38 19.64
N PRO A 53 -25.24 20.72 19.76
CA PRO A 53 -25.35 21.59 18.60
C PRO A 53 -24.26 21.25 17.57
N PRO A 54 -24.55 21.32 16.25
CA PRO A 54 -23.60 20.98 15.20
C PRO A 54 -22.29 21.78 15.27
N SER A 55 -22.34 23.03 15.73
CA SER A 55 -21.14 23.85 15.95
C SER A 55 -20.21 23.25 17.02
N LEU A 56 -20.75 22.68 18.09
CA LEU A 56 -19.96 22.03 19.13
C LEU A 56 -19.40 20.69 18.65
N LEU A 57 -20.13 19.94 17.84
CA LEU A 57 -19.61 18.72 17.21
C LEU A 57 -18.48 19.02 16.23
N ALA A 58 -18.60 20.11 15.46
CA ALA A 58 -17.55 20.58 14.56
C ALA A 58 -16.29 21.07 15.32
N LEU A 59 -16.47 21.77 16.45
CA LEU A 59 -15.37 22.13 17.35
C LEU A 59 -14.73 20.91 18.00
N GLY A 60 -15.54 19.95 18.46
CA GLY A 60 -15.09 18.69 19.02
C GLY A 60 -14.29 17.87 18.01
N TYR A 61 -14.72 17.86 16.74
CA TYR A 61 -13.97 17.28 15.64
C TYR A 61 -12.57 17.92 15.49
N SER A 62 -12.48 19.25 15.35
CA SER A 62 -11.20 19.96 15.22
C SER A 62 -10.28 19.73 16.42
N GLY A 63 -10.85 19.77 17.64
CA GLY A 63 -10.10 19.48 18.87
C GLY A 63 -9.63 18.03 18.95
N ALA A 64 -10.44 17.07 18.49
CA ALA A 64 -10.08 15.66 18.44
C ALA A 64 -8.97 15.39 17.42
N VAL A 65 -8.98 16.04 16.25
CA VAL A 65 -7.91 15.89 15.24
C VAL A 65 -6.59 16.43 15.80
N LEU A 66 -6.62 17.62 16.42
CA LEU A 66 -5.44 18.20 17.08
C LEU A 66 -4.91 17.28 18.19
N LEU A 67 -5.79 16.81 19.07
CA LEU A 67 -5.40 15.90 20.15
C LEU A 67 -4.84 14.60 19.61
N ALA A 68 -5.43 14.04 18.56
CA ALA A 68 -4.95 12.83 17.94
C ALA A 68 -3.55 13.00 17.35
N TYR A 69 -3.34 14.08 16.61
CA TYR A 69 -2.02 14.42 16.08
C TYR A 69 -0.98 14.56 17.19
N LEU A 70 -1.28 15.31 18.26
CA LEU A 70 -0.36 15.50 19.38
C LEU A 70 -0.05 14.19 20.12
N ILE A 71 -1.06 13.34 20.37
CA ILE A 71 -0.87 12.03 21.01
C ILE A 71 0.07 11.16 20.17
N ILE A 72 -0.22 11.06 18.86
CA ILE A 72 0.53 10.22 17.93
C ILE A 72 1.96 10.75 17.74
N ASN A 73 2.14 12.07 17.70
CA ASN A 73 3.46 12.66 17.48
C ASN A 73 4.33 12.68 18.75
N LEU A 74 3.74 12.88 19.93
CA LEU A 74 4.50 13.10 21.18
C LEU A 74 4.72 11.83 22.01
N LEU A 75 3.84 10.84 21.93
CA LEU A 75 4.01 9.60 22.68
C LEU A 75 4.74 8.58 21.80
N PRO A 76 5.99 8.20 22.09
CA PRO A 76 6.70 7.23 21.27
C PRO A 76 6.04 5.85 21.39
N PHE A 77 5.61 5.32 20.25
CA PHE A 77 5.13 3.95 20.15
C PHE A 77 6.18 3.09 19.45
N ASP A 78 6.49 1.97 20.07
CA ASP A 78 7.41 0.97 19.54
C ASP A 78 6.72 -0.41 19.47
N SER A 79 6.49 -0.86 18.25
CA SER A 79 5.88 -2.16 17.97
C SER A 79 6.73 -3.34 18.43
N TYR A 80 8.05 -3.21 18.46
CA TYR A 80 8.96 -4.31 18.82
C TYR A 80 9.02 -4.55 20.32
N SER A 81 8.82 -3.52 21.13
CA SER A 81 8.80 -3.66 22.59
C SER A 81 7.48 -4.14 23.17
N ILE A 82 6.38 -4.25 22.39
CA ILE A 82 5.08 -4.77 22.87
C ILE A 82 5.18 -6.11 23.59
N ALA A 83 6.06 -7.00 23.13
CA ALA A 83 6.24 -8.33 23.72
C ALA A 83 6.79 -8.28 25.16
N TRP A 84 7.49 -7.20 25.53
CA TRP A 84 8.22 -7.08 26.79
C TRP A 84 7.70 -5.92 27.67
N ASP A 85 7.24 -4.83 27.05
CA ASP A 85 6.72 -3.64 27.69
C ASP A 85 5.20 -3.54 27.52
N ARG A 86 4.47 -3.82 28.61
CA ARG A 86 3.00 -3.71 28.65
C ARG A 86 2.51 -2.27 28.49
N GLN A 87 3.35 -1.26 28.72
CA GLN A 87 2.98 0.14 28.50
C GLN A 87 2.71 0.41 27.02
N GLN A 88 3.43 -0.25 26.11
CA GLN A 88 3.21 -0.11 24.66
C GLN A 88 1.82 -0.57 24.22
N ILE A 89 1.22 -1.54 24.93
CA ILE A 89 -0.17 -1.97 24.66
C ILE A 89 -1.15 -0.83 24.96
N TRP A 90 -0.93 -0.10 26.05
CA TRP A 90 -1.75 1.06 26.41
C TRP A 90 -1.53 2.23 25.47
N ILE A 91 -0.28 2.46 25.03
CA ILE A 91 0.04 3.49 24.03
C ILE A 91 -0.64 3.15 22.70
N LEU A 92 -0.58 1.89 22.25
CA LEU A 92 -1.28 1.42 21.04
C LEU A 92 -2.79 1.59 21.14
N LEU A 93 -3.38 1.24 22.29
CA LEU A 93 -4.81 1.46 22.52
C LEU A 93 -5.15 2.95 22.47
N LEU A 94 -4.31 3.81 23.08
CA LEU A 94 -4.49 5.25 23.04
C LEU A 94 -4.35 5.79 21.60
N TYR A 95 -3.41 5.30 20.82
CA TYR A 95 -3.26 5.62 19.39
C TYR A 95 -4.53 5.29 18.61
N PHE A 96 -5.10 4.10 18.83
CA PHE A 96 -6.35 3.70 18.19
C PHE A 96 -7.51 4.60 18.61
N LEU A 97 -7.70 4.81 19.91
CA LEU A 97 -8.76 5.69 20.41
C LEU A 97 -8.62 7.13 19.91
N ALA A 98 -7.40 7.65 19.89
CA ALA A 98 -7.08 8.98 19.38
C ALA A 98 -7.36 9.09 17.89
N SER A 99 -6.91 8.12 17.09
CA SER A 99 -7.14 8.07 15.64
C SER A 99 -8.62 7.94 15.28
N GLY A 100 -9.40 7.16 16.04
CA GLY A 100 -10.84 6.99 15.84
C GLY A 100 -11.68 8.18 16.33
N GLY A 101 -11.17 8.96 17.29
CA GLY A 101 -11.88 10.05 17.97
C GLY A 101 -12.53 11.09 17.04
N PRO A 102 -11.80 11.66 16.07
CA PRO A 102 -12.36 12.59 15.08
C PRO A 102 -13.56 12.03 14.33
N PHE A 103 -13.51 10.75 13.97
CA PHE A 103 -14.58 10.09 13.24
C PHE A 103 -15.84 9.86 14.09
N VAL A 104 -15.71 9.79 15.42
CA VAL A 104 -16.86 9.79 16.33
C VAL A 104 -17.63 11.10 16.23
N PHE A 105 -16.96 12.25 16.24
CA PHE A 105 -17.60 13.55 16.12
C PHE A 105 -18.23 13.76 14.74
N THR A 106 -17.53 13.36 13.67
CA THR A 106 -18.06 13.41 12.31
C THR A 106 -19.28 12.51 12.15
N GLY A 107 -19.17 11.26 12.59
CA GLY A 107 -20.27 10.31 12.58
C GLY A 107 -21.44 10.76 13.44
N TRP A 108 -21.21 11.48 14.54
CA TRP A 108 -22.28 12.02 15.37
C TRP A 108 -23.00 13.16 14.65
N ALA A 109 -22.25 14.10 14.06
CA ALA A 109 -22.83 15.20 13.31
C ALA A 109 -23.69 14.70 12.14
N VAL A 110 -23.17 13.74 11.35
CA VAL A 110 -23.89 13.16 10.21
C VAL A 110 -25.04 12.28 10.68
N GLY A 111 -24.82 11.37 11.63
CA GLY A 111 -25.84 10.46 12.15
C GLY A 111 -27.01 11.20 12.82
N ALA A 112 -26.73 12.27 13.57
CA ALA A 112 -27.76 13.12 14.17
C ALA A 112 -28.54 13.90 13.11
N ALA A 113 -27.88 14.39 12.05
CA ALA A 113 -28.56 15.04 10.94
C ALA A 113 -29.49 14.05 10.21
N LEU A 114 -29.04 12.82 9.97
CA LEU A 114 -29.83 11.76 9.36
C LEU A 114 -31.02 11.33 10.22
N ALA A 115 -30.82 11.19 11.54
CA ALA A 115 -31.90 10.85 12.47
C ALA A 115 -33.02 11.90 12.51
N ASN A 116 -32.70 13.16 12.20
CA ASN A 116 -33.64 14.30 12.17
C ASN A 116 -34.12 14.67 10.76
N ALA A 117 -33.72 13.91 9.73
CA ALA A 117 -33.86 14.30 8.33
C ALA A 117 -35.30 14.41 7.80
N SER A 118 -36.29 13.91 8.55
CA SER A 118 -37.73 14.07 8.25
C SER A 118 -38.12 13.75 6.78
N GLY A 119 -37.55 12.69 6.20
CA GLY A 119 -37.79 12.30 4.80
C GLY A 119 -36.74 12.81 3.78
N GLU A 120 -35.82 13.68 4.18
CA GLU A 120 -34.73 14.21 3.34
C GLU A 120 -33.37 13.55 3.57
N SER A 121 -33.34 12.34 4.15
CA SER A 121 -32.08 11.63 4.44
C SER A 121 -31.21 11.40 3.20
N HIS A 122 -31.83 11.25 2.02
CA HIS A 122 -31.14 11.16 0.74
C HIS A 122 -30.29 12.38 0.38
N ARG A 123 -30.73 13.60 0.71
CA ARG A 123 -29.99 14.84 0.44
C ARG A 123 -28.83 15.01 1.42
N LEU A 124 -29.08 14.74 2.70
CA LEU A 124 -28.06 14.85 3.74
C LEU A 124 -26.94 13.81 3.57
N TYR A 125 -27.31 12.57 3.26
CA TYR A 125 -26.32 11.52 2.98
C TYR A 125 -25.52 11.83 1.72
N ALA A 126 -26.19 12.29 0.64
CA ALA A 126 -25.50 12.72 -0.57
C ALA A 126 -24.51 13.88 -0.31
N ALA A 127 -24.92 14.90 0.44
CA ALA A 127 -24.05 16.00 0.82
C ALA A 127 -22.86 15.55 1.69
N SER A 128 -23.03 14.52 2.53
CA SER A 128 -21.91 13.94 3.27
C SER A 128 -20.94 13.19 2.36
N MET A 129 -21.46 12.36 1.46
CA MET A 129 -20.65 11.55 0.53
C MET A 129 -19.89 12.41 -0.48
N ILE A 130 -20.55 13.40 -1.09
CA ILE A 130 -19.92 14.37 -2.00
C ILE A 130 -18.85 15.18 -1.25
N GLY A 131 -19.15 15.63 -0.03
CA GLY A 131 -18.17 16.33 0.81
C GLY A 131 -16.94 15.47 1.11
N SER A 132 -17.14 14.19 1.43
CA SER A 132 -16.08 13.21 1.66
C SER A 132 -15.21 13.04 0.40
N GLY A 133 -15.84 12.89 -0.76
CA GLY A 133 -15.12 12.83 -2.05
C GLY A 133 -14.28 14.07 -2.32
N VAL A 134 -14.81 15.28 -2.12
CA VAL A 134 -14.02 16.53 -2.23
C VAL A 134 -12.85 16.52 -1.25
N GLY A 135 -13.04 15.99 -0.04
CA GLY A 135 -11.99 15.78 0.94
C GLY A 135 -10.82 14.93 0.41
N CYS A 136 -11.08 13.92 -0.42
CA CYS A 136 -10.03 13.12 -1.03
C CYS A 136 -9.09 13.94 -1.92
N LEU A 137 -9.65 14.82 -2.75
CA LEU A 137 -8.86 15.72 -3.61
C LEU A 137 -8.11 16.78 -2.78
N MET A 138 -8.77 17.32 -1.75
CA MET A 138 -8.16 18.28 -0.83
C MET A 138 -6.99 17.67 -0.06
N ALA A 139 -7.03 16.36 0.25
CA ALA A 139 -5.94 15.67 0.94
C ALA A 139 -4.68 15.61 0.07
N LEU A 140 -4.83 15.22 -1.21
CA LEU A 140 -3.70 15.15 -2.15
C LEU A 140 -3.07 16.53 -2.39
N VAL A 141 -3.92 17.53 -2.69
CA VAL A 141 -3.46 18.92 -2.91
C VAL A 141 -2.87 19.49 -1.62
N GLY A 142 -3.48 19.20 -0.48
CA GLY A 142 -2.97 19.60 0.83
C GLY A 142 -1.58 19.04 1.13
N MET A 143 -1.33 17.75 0.82
CA MET A 143 -0.01 17.15 1.02
C MET A 143 1.05 17.71 0.07
N GLU A 144 0.70 17.89 -1.20
CA GLU A 144 1.62 18.42 -2.22
C GLU A 144 2.11 19.85 -1.87
N TYR A 145 1.22 20.72 -1.40
CA TYR A 145 1.55 22.14 -1.19
C TYR A 145 1.75 22.55 0.26
N LEU A 146 1.14 21.85 1.22
CA LEU A 146 1.21 22.19 2.65
C LEU A 146 2.04 21.18 3.46
N GLY A 147 2.51 20.10 2.84
CA GLY A 147 3.17 18.99 3.54
C GLY A 147 2.21 18.11 4.35
N GLY A 148 2.76 17.08 4.98
CA GLY A 148 1.98 16.13 5.80
C GLY A 148 1.30 16.80 6.99
N GLU A 149 2.03 17.65 7.70
CA GLU A 149 1.55 18.44 8.85
C GLU A 149 0.50 19.46 8.42
N GLY A 150 0.75 20.21 7.34
CA GLY A 150 -0.21 21.18 6.81
C GLY A 150 -1.53 20.55 6.38
N ALA A 151 -1.51 19.32 5.85
CA ALA A 151 -2.73 18.58 5.51
C ALA A 151 -3.58 18.22 6.75
N ILE A 152 -2.95 17.93 7.90
CA ILE A 152 -3.67 17.80 9.19
C ILE A 152 -4.23 19.16 9.63
N GLY A 153 -3.45 20.24 9.47
CA GLY A 153 -3.92 21.61 9.69
C GLY A 153 -5.15 21.96 8.85
N LEU A 154 -5.20 21.54 7.59
CA LEU A 154 -6.33 21.71 6.68
C LEU A 154 -7.58 21.00 7.20
N SER A 155 -7.43 19.77 7.70
CA SER A 155 -8.53 19.03 8.31
C SER A 155 -9.09 19.75 9.55
N ILE A 156 -8.21 20.24 10.45
CA ILE A 156 -8.62 20.99 11.65
C ILE A 156 -9.36 22.27 11.22
N ALA A 157 -8.83 23.01 10.25
CA ALA A 157 -9.42 24.24 9.72
C ALA A 157 -10.81 23.99 9.11
N LEU A 158 -11.00 22.90 8.36
CA LEU A 158 -12.32 22.54 7.80
C LEU A 158 -13.38 22.32 8.88
N GLY A 159 -13.00 21.71 10.01
CA GLY A 159 -13.90 21.59 11.17
C GLY A 159 -14.24 22.94 11.81
N LEU A 160 -13.25 23.84 11.94
CA LEU A 160 -13.44 25.19 12.48
C LEU A 160 -14.32 26.05 11.55
N PHE A 161 -14.12 25.93 10.24
CA PHE A 161 -14.97 26.58 9.23
C PHE A 161 -16.39 26.03 9.26
N ALA A 162 -16.56 24.71 9.44
CA ALA A 162 -17.89 24.13 9.65
C ALA A 162 -18.57 24.69 10.92
N ALA A 163 -17.84 24.80 12.03
CA ALA A 163 -18.34 25.42 13.26
C ALA A 163 -18.74 26.89 13.04
N ALA A 164 -17.98 27.63 12.23
CA ALA A 164 -18.28 29.01 11.86
C ALA A 164 -19.56 29.13 11.04
N VAL A 165 -19.81 28.20 10.11
CA VAL A 165 -21.05 28.13 9.32
C VAL A 165 -22.27 27.84 10.20
N PHE A 166 -22.12 26.98 11.21
CA PHE A 166 -23.19 26.68 12.17
C PHE A 166 -23.39 27.77 13.25
N SER A 167 -22.52 28.78 13.30
CA SER A 167 -22.59 29.86 14.29
C SER A 167 -23.45 31.02 13.81
N THR A 168 -24.43 31.42 14.61
CA THR A 168 -25.34 32.54 14.28
C THR A 168 -24.79 33.92 14.68
N ARG A 169 -23.83 33.97 15.61
CA ARG A 169 -23.23 35.23 16.08
C ARG A 169 -22.03 35.62 15.22
N LEU A 170 -22.07 36.80 14.61
CA LEU A 170 -21.00 37.34 13.77
C LEU A 170 -19.59 37.33 14.42
N PRO A 171 -19.40 37.77 15.70
CA PRO A 171 -18.07 37.74 16.30
C PRO A 171 -17.55 36.32 16.51
N ALA A 172 -18.43 35.37 16.86
CA ALA A 172 -18.05 33.97 16.99
C ALA A 172 -17.65 33.37 15.63
N ARG A 173 -18.41 33.68 14.57
CA ARG A 173 -18.09 33.27 13.20
C ARG A 173 -16.75 33.82 12.74
N ALA A 174 -16.49 35.12 12.93
CA ALA A 174 -15.22 35.74 12.57
C ALA A 174 -14.04 35.15 13.37
N GLY A 175 -14.21 34.93 14.68
CA GLY A 175 -13.20 34.31 15.53
C GLY A 175 -12.87 32.88 15.10
N LEU A 176 -13.86 32.08 14.72
CA LEU A 176 -13.66 30.71 14.24
C LEU A 176 -12.97 30.65 12.87
N LEU A 177 -13.32 31.56 11.95
CA LEU A 177 -12.62 31.70 10.67
C LEU A 177 -11.16 32.10 10.87
N ALA A 178 -10.90 33.10 11.74
CA ALA A 178 -9.54 33.52 12.07
C ALA A 178 -8.73 32.37 12.70
N LEU A 179 -9.31 31.66 13.68
CA LEU A 179 -8.68 30.52 14.32
C LEU A 179 -8.38 29.40 13.31
N GLY A 180 -9.29 29.10 12.40
CA GLY A 180 -9.07 28.12 11.33
C GLY A 180 -7.91 28.50 10.41
N SER A 181 -7.86 29.74 9.95
CA SER A 181 -6.77 30.24 9.09
C SER A 181 -5.42 30.28 9.82
N ILE A 182 -5.39 30.71 11.09
CA ILE A 182 -4.17 30.73 11.90
C ILE A 182 -3.67 29.31 12.14
N THR A 183 -4.57 28.37 12.44
CA THR A 183 -4.20 26.96 12.64
C THR A 183 -3.60 26.37 11.37
N LEU A 184 -4.24 26.59 10.21
CA LEU A 184 -3.72 26.15 8.93
C LEU A 184 -2.32 26.71 8.66
N PHE A 185 -2.12 28.01 8.93
CA PHE A 185 -0.83 28.66 8.76
C PHE A 185 0.26 28.07 9.66
N ILE A 186 -0.01 27.87 10.95
CA ILE A 186 0.94 27.28 11.90
C ILE A 186 1.32 25.85 11.51
N PHE A 187 0.35 25.03 11.12
CA PHE A 187 0.60 23.65 10.69
C PHE A 187 1.38 23.59 9.37
N THR A 188 1.16 24.53 8.46
CA THR A 188 1.92 24.61 7.19
C THR A 188 3.37 25.03 7.44
N LEU A 189 3.63 25.90 8.42
CA LEU A 189 5.00 26.24 8.83
C LEU A 189 5.72 25.12 9.59
N ALA A 190 4.95 24.17 10.15
CA ALA A 190 5.45 23.02 10.91
C ALA A 190 6.62 23.36 11.85
N PRO A 191 6.45 24.27 12.84
CA PRO A 191 7.53 24.60 13.78
C PRO A 191 8.01 23.34 14.50
N HIS A 192 9.27 23.34 14.97
CA HIS A 192 9.95 22.13 15.47
C HIS A 192 9.18 21.30 16.52
N TRP A 193 8.32 21.92 17.35
CA TRP A 193 7.48 21.20 18.33
C TRP A 193 6.27 20.48 17.71
N LEU A 194 5.91 20.85 16.49
CA LEU A 194 4.83 20.28 15.69
C LEU A 194 5.34 19.37 14.57
N GLU A 195 6.61 19.50 14.17
CA GLU A 195 7.27 18.63 13.19
C GLU A 195 7.06 17.15 13.49
N LEU A 196 6.82 16.35 12.45
CA LEU A 196 6.57 14.92 12.59
C LEU A 196 7.80 14.18 13.13
N ARG A 197 7.62 13.48 14.26
CA ARG A 197 8.65 12.67 14.92
C ARG A 197 8.61 11.24 14.45
N LEU A 198 9.58 10.89 13.61
CA LEU A 198 9.80 9.54 13.11
C LEU A 198 10.11 8.55 14.25
N SER A 199 9.72 7.29 14.06
CA SER A 199 10.11 6.18 14.93
C SER A 199 11.64 6.09 14.99
N PRO A 200 12.24 5.82 16.18
CA PRO A 200 13.70 5.68 16.30
C PRO A 200 14.25 4.51 15.48
N TYR A 201 13.40 3.54 15.10
CA TYR A 201 13.78 2.37 14.31
C TYR A 201 13.70 2.57 12.80
N LYS A 202 13.25 3.75 12.33
CA LYS A 202 13.33 4.09 10.91
C LYS A 202 14.80 4.23 10.50
N PRO A 203 15.19 3.73 9.30
CA PRO A 203 16.54 3.94 8.79
C PRO A 203 16.99 5.40 8.82
N LEU A 204 16.10 6.33 8.45
CA LEU A 204 16.36 7.78 8.51
C LEU A 204 16.65 8.28 9.93
N SER A 205 15.93 7.79 10.95
CA SER A 205 16.19 8.14 12.34
C SER A 205 17.54 7.60 12.83
N THR A 206 17.89 6.40 12.37
CA THR A 206 19.13 5.71 12.77
C THR A 206 20.36 6.38 12.17
N ILE A 207 20.32 6.76 10.89
CA ILE A 207 21.48 7.40 10.24
C ILE A 207 21.77 8.79 10.83
N ARG A 208 20.75 9.50 11.32
CA ARG A 208 20.92 10.80 12.01
C ARG A 208 21.67 10.70 13.34
N LEU A 209 21.90 9.50 13.86
CA LEU A 209 22.73 9.29 15.05
C LEU A 209 24.23 9.31 14.71
N VAL A 210 24.60 9.24 13.44
CA VAL A 210 26.00 9.36 13.02
C VAL A 210 26.45 10.82 13.22
N PRO A 211 27.62 11.07 13.85
CA PRO A 211 28.02 12.43 14.23
C PRO A 211 28.15 13.44 13.07
N ASP A 212 28.46 12.99 11.86
CA ASP A 212 28.64 13.81 10.67
C ASP A 212 27.42 13.78 9.72
N ALA A 213 26.30 13.16 10.12
CA ALA A 213 25.10 13.09 9.31
C ALA A 213 24.35 14.41 9.29
N GLU A 214 24.20 14.99 8.10
CA GLU A 214 23.46 16.23 7.87
C GLU A 214 22.22 15.98 7.00
N LEU A 215 21.05 16.45 7.44
CA LEU A 215 19.84 16.49 6.63
C LEU A 215 19.88 17.72 5.72
N THR A 216 20.26 17.51 4.49
CA THR A 216 20.48 18.53 3.47
C THR A 216 19.23 18.82 2.64
N TYR A 217 18.31 17.85 2.52
CA TYR A 217 17.07 18.00 1.77
C TYR A 217 15.91 17.26 2.45
N SER A 218 14.71 17.86 2.41
CA SER A 218 13.46 17.23 2.87
C SER A 218 12.27 17.87 2.15
N ARG A 219 11.48 17.06 1.44
CA ARG A 219 10.26 17.52 0.74
C ARG A 219 9.15 16.49 0.78
N TRP A 220 7.91 16.98 0.86
CA TRP A 220 6.69 16.21 0.70
C TRP A 220 6.18 16.30 -0.73
N SER A 221 5.61 15.19 -1.21
CA SER A 221 4.67 15.14 -2.33
C SER A 221 3.34 14.52 -1.87
N ALA A 222 2.35 14.48 -2.75
CA ALA A 222 1.11 13.76 -2.50
C ALA A 222 1.30 12.24 -2.26
N SER A 223 2.39 11.64 -2.77
CA SER A 223 2.63 10.19 -2.71
C SER A 223 3.73 9.76 -1.75
N SER A 224 4.73 10.60 -1.51
CA SER A 224 5.96 10.26 -0.79
C SER A 224 6.54 11.46 -0.04
N ARG A 225 7.36 11.20 0.97
CA ARG A 225 8.29 12.18 1.54
C ARG A 225 9.70 11.74 1.18
N VAL A 226 10.50 12.63 0.60
CA VAL A 226 11.91 12.36 0.27
C VAL A 226 12.81 13.20 1.16
N ASP A 227 13.73 12.53 1.85
CA ASP A 227 14.77 13.13 2.68
C ASP A 227 16.15 12.70 2.12
N VAL A 228 17.14 13.59 2.14
CA VAL A 228 18.53 13.23 1.78
C VAL A 228 19.46 13.55 2.95
N ILE A 229 20.31 12.59 3.28
CA ILE A 229 21.34 12.70 4.31
C ILE A 229 22.71 12.59 3.66
N GLU A 230 23.60 13.52 3.98
CA GLU A 230 25.02 13.44 3.63
C GLU A 230 25.84 13.05 4.88
N SER A 231 26.73 12.07 4.71
CA SER A 231 27.69 11.64 5.73
C SER A 231 28.83 10.88 5.04
N GLY A 232 30.05 11.04 5.52
CA GLY A 232 31.21 10.28 5.03
C GLY A 232 31.15 8.78 5.37
N SER A 233 30.18 8.35 6.19
CA SER A 233 29.97 6.94 6.54
C SER A 233 29.04 6.18 5.59
N ILE A 234 28.36 6.88 4.68
CA ILE A 234 27.37 6.26 3.79
C ILE A 234 28.09 5.59 2.61
N HIS A 235 28.10 4.26 2.62
CA HIS A 235 28.54 3.44 1.50
C HIS A 235 27.61 2.23 1.32
N VAL A 236 26.78 2.28 0.28
CA VAL A 236 25.72 1.34 -0.02
C VAL A 236 25.95 0.80 -1.44
N PHE A 237 26.48 -0.41 -1.51
CA PHE A 237 26.67 -1.16 -2.75
C PHE A 237 26.12 -2.58 -2.58
N PRO A 238 24.80 -2.78 -2.82
CA PRO A 238 24.15 -4.06 -2.56
C PRO A 238 24.76 -5.19 -3.40
N GLY A 239 25.57 -6.03 -2.74
CA GLY A 239 26.20 -7.19 -3.36
C GLY A 239 27.61 -6.97 -3.90
N LEU A 240 28.24 -5.81 -3.66
CA LEU A 240 29.64 -5.58 -4.02
C LEU A 240 30.53 -6.72 -3.51
N SER A 241 31.37 -7.26 -4.40
CA SER A 241 32.31 -8.32 -4.04
C SER A 241 33.30 -7.86 -2.96
N LEU A 242 33.66 -8.78 -2.07
CA LEU A 242 34.76 -8.57 -1.12
C LEU A 242 36.15 -8.52 -1.79
N SER A 243 36.24 -8.97 -3.05
CA SER A 243 37.46 -8.84 -3.87
C SER A 243 37.66 -7.41 -4.38
N ALA A 244 36.64 -6.54 -4.32
CA ALA A 244 36.74 -5.17 -4.78
C ALA A 244 37.80 -4.41 -3.97
N SER A 245 38.79 -3.85 -4.69
CA SER A 245 39.88 -3.09 -4.09
C SER A 245 39.84 -1.64 -4.56
N GLY A 246 39.92 -0.68 -3.65
CA GLY A 246 39.93 0.74 -3.99
C GLY A 246 39.24 1.60 -2.93
N GLY A 247 39.28 2.91 -3.10
CA GLY A 247 38.48 3.83 -2.30
C GLY A 247 37.02 3.78 -2.73
N LEU A 248 36.10 3.69 -1.77
CA LEU A 248 34.67 3.83 -2.05
C LEU A 248 34.36 5.32 -2.26
N PRO A 249 33.56 5.67 -3.26
CA PRO A 249 33.18 7.06 -3.48
C PRO A 249 32.25 7.56 -2.40
N LEU A 250 32.18 8.89 -2.30
CA LEU A 250 31.20 9.56 -1.45
C LEU A 250 29.78 9.24 -1.98
N GLN A 251 28.87 8.92 -1.07
CA GLN A 251 27.45 8.76 -1.39
C GLN A 251 26.59 9.59 -0.43
N ALA A 252 25.53 10.17 -0.98
CA ALA A 252 24.43 10.69 -0.17
C ALA A 252 23.36 9.60 -0.04
N GLY A 253 22.74 9.49 1.13
CA GLY A 253 21.66 8.55 1.39
C GLY A 253 20.31 9.22 1.14
N LEU A 254 19.62 8.82 0.08
CA LEU A 254 18.24 9.20 -0.19
C LEU A 254 17.27 8.27 0.54
N PHE A 255 16.27 8.83 1.22
CA PHE A 255 15.25 8.10 1.95
C PHE A 255 13.87 8.46 1.43
N VAL A 256 13.04 7.44 1.16
CA VAL A 256 11.63 7.61 0.78
C VAL A 256 10.76 7.13 1.94
N ASP A 257 9.91 8.00 2.47
CA ASP A 257 9.10 7.77 3.68
C ASP A 257 9.94 7.31 4.89
N GLY A 258 11.19 7.77 4.97
CA GLY A 258 12.16 7.36 5.99
C GLY A 258 12.78 5.97 5.80
N GLU A 259 12.46 5.26 4.71
CA GLU A 259 13.09 4.01 4.29
C GLU A 259 14.27 4.27 3.35
N GLY A 260 15.32 3.47 3.45
CA GLY A 260 16.57 3.66 2.71
C GLY A 260 17.77 3.20 3.54
N PRO A 261 19.00 3.67 3.23
CA PRO A 261 19.33 4.63 2.18
C PRO A 261 19.36 4.01 0.77
N GLN A 262 18.86 4.76 -0.22
CA GLN A 262 19.19 4.59 -1.64
C GLN A 262 20.39 5.49 -1.98
N PRO A 263 21.47 4.97 -2.57
CA PRO A 263 22.70 5.74 -2.75
C PRO A 263 22.66 6.67 -3.95
N ILE A 264 22.80 7.97 -3.72
CA ILE A 264 23.23 8.93 -4.75
C ILE A 264 24.75 8.87 -4.78
N THR A 265 25.34 8.48 -5.90
CA THR A 265 26.80 8.24 -5.99
C THR A 265 27.50 9.41 -6.65
N ASN A 266 28.53 9.96 -5.98
CA ASN A 266 29.32 11.07 -6.50
C ASN A 266 30.50 10.55 -7.35
N LEU A 267 30.18 9.96 -8.50
CA LEU A 267 31.14 9.58 -9.55
C LEU A 267 30.51 9.79 -10.93
N SER A 268 31.35 10.17 -11.89
CA SER A 268 30.97 10.18 -13.31
C SER A 268 31.00 8.76 -13.88
N SER A 269 30.20 8.50 -14.92
CA SER A 269 30.20 7.22 -15.64
C SER A 269 31.57 6.84 -16.20
N ASP A 270 32.41 7.84 -16.49
CA ASP A 270 33.70 7.66 -17.15
C ASP A 270 34.87 7.50 -16.15
N ASP A 271 34.57 7.54 -14.83
CA ASP A 271 35.59 7.46 -13.78
C ASP A 271 36.20 6.04 -13.69
N PRO A 272 37.53 5.88 -13.71
CA PRO A 272 38.19 4.58 -13.55
C PRO A 272 37.80 3.84 -12.25
N ALA A 273 37.54 4.57 -11.16
CA ALA A 273 37.11 3.96 -9.90
C ALA A 273 35.71 3.33 -10.03
N LEU A 274 34.82 3.97 -10.80
CA LEU A 274 33.50 3.43 -11.08
C LEU A 274 33.56 2.19 -11.98
N HIS A 275 34.44 2.18 -12.99
CA HIS A 275 34.67 0.99 -13.83
C HIS A 275 35.15 -0.20 -13.00
N ASN A 276 36.08 0.04 -12.06
CA ASN A 276 36.52 -0.98 -11.13
C ASN A 276 35.39 -1.46 -10.21
N LEU A 277 34.56 -0.56 -9.68
CA LEU A 277 33.39 -0.98 -8.89
C LEU A 277 32.41 -1.81 -9.73
N ALA A 278 32.15 -1.39 -10.97
CA ALA A 278 31.25 -2.07 -11.89
C ALA A 278 31.71 -3.51 -12.17
N SER A 279 33.01 -3.77 -12.36
CA SER A 279 33.52 -5.14 -12.57
C SER A 279 33.33 -6.07 -11.36
N HIS A 280 32.99 -5.51 -10.19
CA HIS A 280 32.79 -6.26 -8.94
C HIS A 280 31.35 -6.27 -8.42
N MET A 281 30.42 -5.66 -9.15
CA MET A 281 29.00 -5.67 -8.82
C MET A 281 28.31 -6.87 -9.49
N PRO A 282 27.39 -7.56 -8.81
CA PRO A 282 26.88 -8.83 -9.32
C PRO A 282 26.08 -8.64 -10.61
N GLY A 283 25.24 -7.61 -10.72
CA GLY A 283 24.39 -7.39 -11.91
C GLY A 283 25.14 -7.06 -13.20
N THR A 284 26.41 -6.63 -13.13
CA THR A 284 27.15 -6.15 -14.31
C THR A 284 27.64 -7.27 -15.22
N LEU A 285 27.58 -8.53 -14.77
CA LEU A 285 27.82 -9.71 -15.61
C LEU A 285 26.97 -9.67 -16.89
N ALA A 286 25.74 -9.16 -16.84
CA ALA A 286 24.91 -9.04 -18.03
C ALA A 286 25.49 -8.09 -19.08
N TYR A 287 26.16 -7.01 -18.64
CA TYR A 287 26.83 -6.06 -19.53
C TYR A 287 28.16 -6.60 -20.07
N ILE A 288 28.83 -7.49 -19.33
CA ILE A 288 30.00 -8.24 -19.83
C ILE A 288 29.58 -9.21 -20.95
N LEU A 289 28.46 -9.90 -20.77
CA LEU A 289 27.92 -10.84 -21.76
C LEU A 289 27.32 -10.10 -22.98
N ARG A 290 26.83 -8.87 -22.82
CA ARG A 290 26.24 -8.03 -23.88
C ARG A 290 26.80 -6.60 -23.86
N PRO A 291 28.05 -6.38 -24.32
CA PRO A 291 28.76 -5.10 -24.15
C PRO A 291 28.27 -3.95 -25.06
N HIS A 292 27.58 -4.24 -26.17
CA HIS A 292 27.20 -3.25 -27.21
C HIS A 292 25.69 -3.12 -27.37
N GLY A 293 24.99 -2.88 -26.26
CA GLY A 293 23.53 -2.96 -26.23
C GLY A 293 22.83 -1.79 -25.54
N THR A 294 21.50 -1.92 -25.46
CA THR A 294 20.63 -0.98 -24.73
C THR A 294 20.08 -1.63 -23.47
N ALA A 295 20.06 -0.89 -22.37
CA ALA A 295 19.56 -1.37 -21.09
C ALA A 295 18.25 -0.67 -20.69
N LEU A 296 17.31 -1.43 -20.12
CA LEU A 296 16.18 -0.89 -19.38
C LEU A 296 16.32 -1.31 -17.91
N ILE A 297 16.43 -0.34 -17.01
CA ILE A 297 16.63 -0.61 -15.58
C ILE A 297 15.37 -0.21 -14.83
N LEU A 298 14.66 -1.20 -14.31
CA LEU A 298 13.40 -1.07 -13.60
C LEU A 298 13.66 -0.79 -12.12
N ASN A 299 12.85 0.10 -11.52
CA ASN A 299 13.03 0.63 -10.18
C ASN A 299 14.46 1.12 -9.92
N PRO A 300 14.95 2.15 -10.66
CA PRO A 300 16.35 2.58 -10.61
C PRO A 300 16.78 3.20 -9.27
N GLY A 301 15.81 3.52 -8.39
CA GLY A 301 16.05 4.22 -7.13
C GLY A 301 16.84 5.52 -7.33
N ALA A 302 17.86 5.73 -6.51
CA ALA A 302 18.76 6.88 -6.59
C ALA A 302 19.80 6.82 -7.74
N GLY A 303 19.75 5.82 -8.63
CA GLY A 303 20.53 5.80 -9.88
C GLY A 303 21.81 4.96 -9.89
N LEU A 304 22.07 4.14 -8.87
CA LEU A 304 23.28 3.28 -8.84
C LEU A 304 23.36 2.32 -10.03
N ASN A 305 22.31 1.53 -10.30
CA ASN A 305 22.34 0.55 -11.40
C ASN A 305 22.49 1.20 -12.79
N PRO A 306 21.79 2.30 -13.12
CA PRO A 306 22.06 3.08 -14.34
C PRO A 306 23.50 3.57 -14.46
N LEU A 307 24.09 4.05 -13.35
CA LEU A 307 25.47 4.48 -13.32
C LEU A 307 26.44 3.32 -13.61
N LEU A 308 26.21 2.15 -13.02
CA LEU A 308 27.01 0.93 -13.24
C LEU A 308 26.87 0.41 -14.69
N ALA A 309 25.68 0.49 -15.28
CA ALA A 309 25.44 0.12 -16.68
C ALA A 309 26.22 1.04 -17.63
N LEU A 310 26.20 2.36 -17.42
CA LEU A 310 26.96 3.31 -18.23
C LEU A 310 28.48 3.09 -18.12
N ALA A 311 28.97 2.82 -16.92
CA ALA A 311 30.39 2.48 -16.66
C ALA A 311 30.80 1.13 -17.25
N SER A 312 29.83 0.22 -17.47
CA SER A 312 30.08 -1.06 -18.15
C SER A 312 30.07 -0.93 -19.68
N GLY A 313 29.95 0.30 -20.22
CA GLY A 313 30.04 0.57 -21.66
C GLY A 313 28.73 0.47 -22.44
N VAL A 314 27.58 0.33 -21.77
CA VAL A 314 26.25 0.27 -22.42
C VAL A 314 26.02 1.50 -23.31
N GLU A 315 25.47 1.27 -24.51
CA GLU A 315 25.29 2.34 -25.51
C GLU A 315 24.22 3.33 -25.08
N HIS A 316 23.09 2.82 -24.56
CA HIS A 316 21.97 3.63 -24.11
C HIS A 316 21.21 2.98 -22.96
N VAL A 317 20.91 3.74 -21.91
CA VAL A 317 20.14 3.30 -20.73
C VAL A 317 18.80 4.02 -20.71
N THR A 318 17.70 3.29 -20.59
CA THR A 318 16.37 3.84 -20.31
C THR A 318 16.00 3.53 -18.87
N ILE A 319 15.49 4.52 -18.15
CA ILE A 319 14.99 4.35 -16.78
C ILE A 319 13.56 4.90 -16.65
N PRO A 320 12.70 4.27 -15.82
CA PRO A 320 11.38 4.79 -15.49
C PRO A 320 11.42 5.80 -14.34
N THR A 321 10.36 6.59 -14.22
CA THR A 321 10.05 7.44 -13.06
C THR A 321 9.04 6.72 -12.17
N ASP A 322 9.52 5.93 -11.20
CA ASP A 322 8.67 5.26 -10.22
C ASP A 322 8.22 6.20 -9.08
N ASP A 323 9.10 7.12 -8.67
CA ASP A 323 8.77 8.24 -7.78
C ASP A 323 9.19 9.58 -8.44
N PRO A 324 8.22 10.45 -8.81
CA PRO A 324 8.53 11.75 -9.42
C PRO A 324 9.39 12.67 -8.53
N LEU A 325 9.24 12.59 -7.21
CA LEU A 325 9.99 13.43 -6.29
C LEU A 325 11.45 13.00 -6.21
N VAL A 326 11.74 11.70 -6.32
CA VAL A 326 13.13 11.20 -6.43
C VAL A 326 13.80 11.70 -7.72
N THR A 327 13.06 11.68 -8.84
CA THR A 327 13.57 12.21 -10.11
C THR A 327 13.83 13.72 -10.02
N ASP A 328 12.89 14.48 -9.46
CA ASP A 328 13.04 15.93 -9.23
C ASP A 328 14.27 16.27 -8.37
N VAL A 329 14.53 15.49 -7.30
CA VAL A 329 15.71 15.67 -6.45
C VAL A 329 17.01 15.48 -7.24
N LEU A 330 17.09 14.45 -8.08
CA LEU A 330 18.30 14.12 -8.87
C LEU A 330 18.51 15.09 -10.05
N GLU A 331 17.44 15.66 -10.60
CA GLU A 331 17.52 16.67 -11.68
C GLU A 331 17.74 18.10 -11.16
N SER A 332 17.52 18.35 -9.86
CA SER A 332 17.66 19.67 -9.24
C SER A 332 18.70 19.70 -8.11
N ALA A 333 18.27 19.49 -6.86
CA ALA A 333 19.09 19.68 -5.66
C ALA A 333 20.36 18.80 -5.63
N TYR A 334 20.32 17.63 -6.25
CA TYR A 334 21.43 16.66 -6.30
C TYR A 334 22.02 16.47 -7.70
N LEU A 335 21.74 17.38 -8.64
CA LEU A 335 22.27 17.31 -10.01
C LEU A 335 23.80 17.32 -10.02
N GLU A 336 24.43 18.26 -9.31
CA GLU A 336 25.90 18.39 -9.26
C GLU A 336 26.55 17.24 -8.50
N PHE A 337 25.97 16.84 -7.36
CA PHE A 337 26.49 15.75 -6.54
C PHE A 337 26.47 14.41 -7.28
N SER A 338 25.43 14.14 -8.08
CA SER A 338 25.31 12.93 -8.91
C SER A 338 26.07 13.01 -10.24
N GLN A 339 26.91 14.05 -10.44
CA GLN A 339 27.66 14.29 -11.68
C GLN A 339 26.76 14.35 -12.93
N GLY A 340 25.51 14.82 -12.77
CA GLY A 340 24.58 14.97 -13.87
C GLY A 340 24.04 13.67 -14.47
N LEU A 341 24.00 12.56 -13.70
CA LEU A 341 23.57 11.24 -14.19
C LEU A 341 22.25 11.26 -14.98
N TYR A 342 21.22 11.95 -14.48
CA TYR A 342 19.89 11.99 -15.12
C TYR A 342 19.85 12.87 -16.39
N SER A 343 20.84 13.74 -16.54
CA SER A 343 21.07 14.58 -17.72
C SER A 343 22.09 13.97 -18.70
N HIS A 344 22.59 12.76 -18.42
CA HIS A 344 23.63 12.13 -19.21
C HIS A 344 23.14 11.79 -20.62
N PRO A 345 23.91 12.04 -21.69
CA PRO A 345 23.43 11.90 -23.08
C PRO A 345 23.05 10.47 -23.49
N ARG A 346 23.65 9.46 -22.85
CA ARG A 346 23.33 8.03 -23.04
C ARG A 346 22.21 7.53 -22.11
N LEU A 347 21.55 8.40 -21.35
CA LEU A 347 20.49 8.04 -20.42
C LEU A 347 19.18 8.73 -20.81
N THR A 348 18.07 8.00 -20.78
CA THR A 348 16.74 8.57 -20.99
C THR A 348 15.84 8.25 -19.80
N VAL A 349 15.37 9.30 -19.14
CA VAL A 349 14.35 9.22 -18.10
C VAL A 349 12.97 9.20 -18.77
N SER A 350 12.21 8.14 -18.54
CA SER A 350 10.84 8.01 -19.01
C SER A 350 9.87 8.45 -17.91
N PRO A 351 8.88 9.31 -18.19
CA PRO A 351 7.94 9.81 -17.17
C PRO A 351 6.91 8.75 -16.71
N ARG A 352 7.11 7.47 -17.06
CA ARG A 352 6.25 6.35 -16.68
C ARG A 352 6.93 5.51 -15.61
N SER A 353 6.10 4.89 -14.76
CA SER A 353 6.54 3.85 -13.84
C SER A 353 7.14 2.66 -14.59
N SER A 354 7.89 1.81 -13.88
CA SER A 354 8.46 0.57 -14.40
C SER A 354 7.41 -0.30 -15.10
N ARG A 355 6.24 -0.49 -14.48
CA ARG A 355 5.13 -1.27 -15.06
C ARG A 355 4.50 -0.55 -16.26
N GLY A 356 4.32 0.76 -16.15
CA GLY A 356 3.79 1.59 -17.22
C GLY A 356 4.68 1.56 -18.47
N LEU A 357 6.01 1.53 -18.29
CA LEU A 357 6.98 1.45 -19.39
C LEU A 357 7.02 0.05 -20.00
N LEU A 358 7.03 -1.01 -19.18
CA LEU A 358 6.96 -2.40 -19.67
C LEU A 358 5.71 -2.70 -20.50
N SER A 359 4.60 -2.00 -20.24
CA SER A 359 3.35 -2.17 -20.99
C SER A 359 3.35 -1.63 -22.43
N LEU A 360 4.36 -0.82 -22.80
CA LEU A 360 4.49 -0.24 -24.14
C LEU A 360 5.17 -1.22 -25.11
N SER A 361 4.86 -1.11 -26.41
CA SER A 361 5.32 -2.06 -27.44
C SER A 361 6.47 -1.56 -28.34
N GLU A 362 7.10 -0.42 -28.02
CA GLU A 362 7.88 0.33 -29.03
C GLU A 362 9.36 -0.03 -29.15
N LYS A 363 10.00 -0.52 -28.08
CA LYS A 363 11.46 -0.76 -28.06
C LYS A 363 11.81 -2.12 -27.47
N GLN A 364 12.78 -2.80 -28.06
CA GLN A 364 13.42 -3.96 -27.45
C GLN A 364 14.75 -3.54 -26.81
N TYR A 365 15.16 -4.27 -25.77
CA TYR A 365 16.38 -4.01 -25.00
C TYR A 365 17.23 -5.26 -24.96
N THR A 366 18.56 -5.10 -25.00
CA THR A 366 19.48 -6.23 -24.86
C THR A 366 19.64 -6.65 -23.41
N VAL A 367 19.47 -5.73 -22.46
CA VAL A 367 19.44 -6.05 -21.03
C VAL A 367 18.23 -5.39 -20.38
N ILE A 368 17.43 -6.16 -19.64
CA ILE A 368 16.40 -5.61 -18.75
C ILE A 368 16.74 -6.04 -17.33
N GLU A 369 16.91 -5.07 -16.44
CA GLU A 369 17.34 -5.29 -15.06
C GLU A 369 16.25 -4.88 -14.06
N PHE A 370 15.89 -5.79 -13.16
CA PHE A 370 15.09 -5.51 -11.96
C PHE A 370 16.02 -5.10 -10.83
N ALA A 371 16.34 -3.80 -10.76
CA ALA A 371 17.33 -3.27 -9.83
C ALA A 371 16.93 -3.48 -8.36
N LEU A 372 17.93 -3.76 -7.52
CA LEU A 372 17.76 -3.91 -6.08
C LEU A 372 17.92 -2.56 -5.37
N SER A 373 16.90 -1.72 -5.50
CA SER A 373 16.87 -0.39 -4.90
C SER A 373 16.29 -0.38 -3.49
N ASP A 374 15.55 -1.41 -3.13
CA ASP A 374 14.97 -1.58 -1.81
C ASP A 374 16.05 -1.99 -0.79
N SER A 375 16.01 -1.37 0.38
CA SER A 375 16.89 -1.74 1.49
C SER A 375 16.62 -3.17 1.97
N PHE A 376 17.60 -3.77 2.63
CA PHE A 376 17.43 -5.11 3.18
C PHE A 376 16.43 -5.08 4.34
N HIS A 377 15.33 -5.79 4.20
CA HIS A 377 14.37 -6.01 5.27
C HIS A 377 14.31 -7.50 5.60
N PRO A 378 14.62 -7.91 6.84
CA PRO A 378 14.44 -9.28 7.25
C PRO A 378 12.99 -9.71 7.02
N VAL A 379 12.79 -10.82 6.28
CA VAL A 379 11.48 -11.44 6.04
C VAL A 379 10.74 -11.72 7.35
N THR A 380 11.48 -11.93 8.44
CA THR A 380 11.03 -12.15 9.82
C THR A 380 10.28 -10.96 10.43
N SER A 381 10.46 -9.74 9.94
CA SER A 381 9.75 -8.56 10.45
C SER A 381 8.25 -8.57 10.12
N GLY A 382 7.83 -9.27 9.05
CA GLY A 382 6.44 -9.30 8.58
C GLY A 382 5.87 -7.94 8.12
N ALA A 383 6.64 -6.86 8.23
CA ALA A 383 6.21 -5.47 8.06
C ALA A 383 5.78 -5.13 6.63
N PHE A 384 6.31 -5.86 5.64
CA PHE A 384 6.07 -5.67 4.21
C PHE A 384 5.20 -6.76 3.58
N SER A 385 4.77 -7.77 4.34
CA SER A 385 3.93 -8.85 3.81
C SER A 385 2.57 -8.37 3.30
N LEU A 386 2.14 -7.16 3.69
CA LEU A 386 0.86 -6.56 3.33
C LEU A 386 0.95 -5.60 2.15
N SER A 387 2.16 -5.27 1.69
CA SER A 387 2.38 -4.30 0.62
C SER A 387 2.27 -4.98 -0.75
N GLU A 388 1.50 -4.37 -1.64
CA GLU A 388 1.43 -4.76 -3.04
C GLU A 388 2.74 -4.40 -3.75
N ASN A 389 3.31 -5.35 -4.48
CA ASN A 389 4.44 -5.14 -5.37
C ASN A 389 4.11 -5.73 -6.74
N PHE A 390 3.67 -4.86 -7.65
CA PHE A 390 3.35 -5.23 -9.02
C PHE A 390 4.59 -5.43 -9.91
N LEU A 391 5.77 -4.96 -9.48
CA LEU A 391 7.00 -5.12 -10.24
C LEU A 391 7.51 -6.55 -10.21
N LEU A 392 7.41 -7.24 -9.08
CA LEU A 392 7.90 -8.60 -8.89
C LEU A 392 6.85 -9.68 -9.15
N THR A 393 5.84 -9.40 -10.00
CA THR A 393 4.83 -10.37 -10.43
C THR A 393 5.27 -11.15 -11.65
N LYS A 394 4.68 -12.33 -11.85
CA LYS A 394 4.91 -13.14 -13.05
C LYS A 394 4.56 -12.38 -14.33
N GLU A 395 3.45 -11.65 -14.36
CA GLU A 395 3.05 -10.83 -15.51
C GLU A 395 4.08 -9.74 -15.82
N SER A 396 4.77 -9.21 -14.80
CA SER A 396 5.87 -8.26 -14.99
C SER A 396 7.11 -8.88 -15.61
N VAL A 397 7.50 -10.06 -15.14
CA VAL A 397 8.59 -10.83 -15.74
C VAL A 397 8.26 -11.21 -17.20
N ILE A 398 7.02 -11.61 -17.50
CA ILE A 398 6.58 -11.91 -18.87
C ILE A 398 6.65 -10.66 -19.76
N GLN A 399 6.19 -9.51 -19.28
CA GLN A 399 6.27 -8.26 -20.05
C GLN A 399 7.72 -7.85 -20.31
N ALA A 400 8.60 -7.97 -19.30
CA ALA A 400 10.02 -7.74 -19.49
C ALA A 400 10.62 -8.71 -20.51
N TRP A 401 10.32 -10.01 -20.41
CA TRP A 401 10.77 -11.03 -21.36
C TRP A 401 10.36 -10.72 -22.81
N ASN A 402 9.13 -10.26 -23.02
CA ASN A 402 8.62 -9.89 -24.35
C ASN A 402 9.26 -8.60 -24.92
N ARG A 403 9.97 -7.84 -24.09
CA ARG A 403 10.70 -6.63 -24.48
C ARG A 403 12.20 -6.83 -24.63
N LEU A 404 12.69 -8.06 -24.47
CA LEU A 404 14.07 -8.38 -24.81
C LEU A 404 14.27 -8.45 -26.33
N SER A 405 15.46 -8.10 -26.79
CA SER A 405 15.96 -8.50 -28.12
C SER A 405 16.06 -10.02 -28.21
N ASP A 406 16.29 -10.55 -29.41
CA ASP A 406 16.40 -12.00 -29.62
C ASP A 406 17.59 -12.62 -28.86
N ASP A 407 18.65 -11.87 -28.60
CA ASP A 407 19.84 -12.26 -27.81
C ASP A 407 19.82 -11.70 -26.37
N GLY A 408 18.70 -11.12 -25.93
CA GLY A 408 18.64 -10.29 -24.74
C GLY A 408 18.68 -11.07 -23.42
N LEU A 409 19.11 -10.38 -22.37
CA LEU A 409 19.25 -10.88 -21.00
C LEU A 409 18.28 -10.18 -20.04
N LEU A 410 17.60 -10.98 -19.21
CA LEU A 410 16.83 -10.51 -18.07
C LEU A 410 17.64 -10.70 -16.79
N VAL A 411 17.76 -9.66 -15.96
CA VAL A 411 18.53 -9.70 -14.71
C VAL A 411 17.61 -9.41 -13.54
N ILE A 412 17.64 -10.27 -12.52
CA ILE A 412 16.94 -10.05 -11.25
C ILE A 412 17.92 -10.30 -10.11
N THR A 413 18.14 -9.29 -9.27
CA THR A 413 18.96 -9.43 -8.06
C THR A 413 18.09 -9.22 -6.83
N ARG A 414 18.09 -10.14 -5.87
CA ARG A 414 17.31 -10.06 -4.61
C ARG A 414 18.14 -10.48 -3.40
N TRP A 415 17.66 -10.17 -2.20
CA TRP A 415 18.37 -10.48 -0.97
C TRP A 415 18.42 -12.00 -0.67
N VAL A 416 19.54 -12.43 -0.11
CA VAL A 416 19.76 -13.78 0.44
C VAL A 416 19.22 -13.79 1.87
N GLY A 417 18.41 -14.79 2.20
CA GLY A 417 17.87 -15.02 3.55
C GLY A 417 18.18 -16.42 4.07
N THR A 418 18.08 -16.62 5.38
CA THR A 418 18.28 -17.94 6.00
C THR A 418 17.08 -18.27 6.87
N PRO A 419 16.23 -19.26 6.51
CA PRO A 419 16.28 -20.05 5.27
C PRO A 419 15.99 -19.24 3.99
N PRO A 420 16.35 -19.77 2.79
CA PRO A 420 16.09 -19.11 1.51
C PRO A 420 14.61 -18.71 1.34
N SER A 421 14.35 -17.47 0.94
CA SER A 421 12.99 -16.92 0.86
C SER A 421 12.84 -15.93 -0.30
N GLU A 422 13.30 -14.69 -0.14
CA GLU A 422 13.09 -13.61 -1.12
C GLU A 422 13.66 -13.94 -2.51
N SER A 423 14.97 -14.19 -2.58
CA SER A 423 15.65 -14.59 -3.82
C SER A 423 15.11 -15.90 -4.40
N ALA A 424 14.77 -16.88 -3.56
CA ALA A 424 14.15 -18.13 -4.00
C ALA A 424 12.76 -17.94 -4.62
N ARG A 425 11.96 -17.00 -4.10
CA ARG A 425 10.65 -16.67 -4.68
C ARG A 425 10.79 -15.89 -5.99
N ALA A 426 11.77 -15.00 -6.11
CA ALA A 426 12.10 -14.36 -7.39
C ALA A 426 12.50 -15.40 -8.44
N TRP A 427 13.33 -16.37 -8.07
CA TRP A 427 13.71 -17.48 -8.94
C TRP A 427 12.51 -18.32 -9.39
N SER A 428 11.66 -18.71 -8.44
CA SER A 428 10.39 -19.41 -8.72
C SER A 428 9.51 -18.62 -9.70
N THR A 429 9.44 -17.30 -9.54
CA THR A 429 8.64 -16.40 -10.39
C THR A 429 9.22 -16.31 -11.80
N LEU A 430 10.55 -16.22 -11.92
CA LEU A 430 11.25 -16.22 -13.20
C LEU A 430 10.99 -17.53 -13.97
N ILE A 431 11.17 -18.69 -13.34
CA ILE A 431 10.92 -20.00 -13.98
C ILE A 431 9.48 -20.11 -14.46
N ALA A 432 8.52 -19.70 -13.63
CA ALA A 432 7.10 -19.75 -13.99
C ALA A 432 6.77 -18.86 -15.20
N ALA A 433 7.39 -17.68 -15.28
CA ALA A 433 7.23 -16.78 -16.42
C ALA A 433 7.84 -17.37 -17.70
N LEU A 434 9.06 -17.91 -17.65
CA LEU A 434 9.74 -18.51 -18.79
C LEU A 434 8.95 -19.70 -19.37
N ARG A 435 8.41 -20.56 -18.49
CA ARG A 435 7.58 -21.69 -18.91
C ARG A 435 6.29 -21.23 -19.58
N GLU A 436 5.68 -20.15 -19.11
CA GLU A 436 4.45 -19.60 -19.70
C GLU A 436 4.70 -18.92 -21.06
N THR A 437 5.90 -18.37 -21.28
CA THR A 437 6.30 -17.80 -22.58
C THR A 437 6.81 -18.85 -23.58
N GLY A 438 6.79 -20.13 -23.22
CA GLY A 438 7.10 -21.25 -24.12
C GLY A 438 8.53 -21.78 -24.05
N VAL A 439 9.35 -21.34 -23.08
CA VAL A 439 10.70 -21.89 -22.88
C VAL A 439 10.59 -23.28 -22.26
N SER A 440 10.85 -24.31 -23.08
CA SER A 440 10.71 -25.72 -22.69
C SER A 440 11.86 -26.24 -21.82
N THR A 441 13.06 -25.69 -21.96
CA THR A 441 14.27 -26.06 -21.20
C THR A 441 14.86 -24.87 -20.44
N PRO A 442 14.20 -24.36 -19.37
CA PRO A 442 14.72 -23.20 -18.62
C PRO A 442 16.18 -23.36 -18.15
N GLN A 443 16.62 -24.59 -17.86
CA GLN A 443 17.98 -24.90 -17.41
C GLN A 443 19.07 -24.36 -18.34
N SER A 444 18.89 -24.46 -19.67
CA SER A 444 19.88 -23.99 -20.65
C SER A 444 19.82 -22.48 -20.87
N HIS A 445 18.74 -21.83 -20.44
CA HIS A 445 18.47 -20.41 -20.62
C HIS A 445 18.72 -19.58 -19.35
N THR A 446 19.12 -20.20 -18.24
CA THR A 446 19.21 -19.50 -16.96
C THR A 446 20.50 -19.79 -16.22
N ILE A 447 21.05 -18.76 -15.58
CA ILE A 447 22.13 -18.85 -14.63
C ILE A 447 21.73 -18.15 -13.33
N ALA A 448 22.24 -18.64 -12.21
CA ALA A 448 22.05 -18.00 -10.91
C ALA A 448 23.31 -18.16 -10.06
N TYR A 449 23.65 -17.13 -9.31
CA TYR A 449 24.80 -17.11 -8.40
C TYR A 449 24.51 -16.19 -7.22
N ARG A 450 25.33 -16.29 -6.19
CA ARG A 450 25.20 -15.45 -4.99
C ARG A 450 26.53 -14.97 -4.45
N GLY A 451 26.48 -13.81 -3.80
CA GLY A 451 27.47 -13.40 -2.83
C GLY A 451 27.00 -13.67 -1.40
N MET A 452 27.53 -12.88 -0.45
CA MET A 452 27.14 -12.97 0.96
C MET A 452 25.72 -12.47 1.23
N ARG A 453 25.27 -11.42 0.52
CA ARG A 453 24.01 -10.72 0.82
C ARG A 453 22.96 -10.81 -0.27
N THR A 454 23.37 -11.01 -1.52
CA THR A 454 22.48 -10.98 -2.69
C THR A 454 22.65 -12.23 -3.54
N ALA A 455 21.58 -12.59 -4.23
CA ALA A 455 21.58 -13.59 -5.29
C ALA A 455 21.09 -12.93 -6.57
N THR A 456 21.81 -13.20 -7.66
CA THR A 456 21.53 -12.67 -8.99
C THR A 456 21.15 -13.82 -9.91
N MET A 457 20.08 -13.61 -10.65
CA MET A 457 19.47 -14.56 -11.57
C MET A 457 19.44 -13.89 -12.93
N ILE A 458 19.98 -14.57 -13.95
CA ILE A 458 19.99 -14.09 -15.33
C ILE A 458 19.30 -15.12 -16.21
N ALA A 459 18.37 -14.65 -17.06
CA ALA A 459 17.74 -15.46 -18.08
C ALA A 459 18.05 -14.90 -19.47
N SER A 460 18.44 -15.78 -20.39
CA SER A 460 18.79 -15.46 -21.78
C SER A 460 17.72 -15.97 -22.73
N ARG A 461 17.39 -15.17 -23.76
CA ARG A 461 16.47 -15.55 -24.84
C ARG A 461 16.97 -16.75 -25.64
N GLU A 462 18.29 -16.87 -25.80
CA GLU A 462 18.95 -18.03 -26.38
C GLU A 462 19.65 -18.88 -25.31
N PRO A 463 19.84 -20.19 -25.52
CA PRO A 463 20.64 -21.01 -24.61
C PRO A 463 22.05 -20.44 -24.44
N PHE A 464 22.57 -20.46 -23.21
CA PHE A 464 23.95 -20.03 -22.98
C PHE A 464 24.95 -20.95 -23.69
N THR A 465 25.90 -20.34 -24.38
CA THR A 465 26.99 -21.01 -25.07
C THR A 465 28.13 -21.38 -24.11
N ASP A 466 28.96 -22.35 -24.48
CA ASP A 466 30.10 -22.76 -23.64
C ASP A 466 31.10 -21.59 -23.41
N ASP A 467 31.27 -20.71 -24.40
CA ASP A 467 32.12 -19.51 -24.28
C ASP A 467 31.55 -18.52 -23.26
N GLU A 468 30.23 -18.28 -23.27
CA GLU A 468 29.57 -17.44 -22.26
C GLU A 468 29.69 -18.06 -20.87
N LEU A 469 29.55 -19.38 -20.74
CA LEU A 469 29.68 -20.07 -19.46
C LEU A 469 31.11 -20.03 -18.91
N ALA A 470 32.12 -20.01 -19.78
CA ALA A 470 33.51 -19.76 -19.38
C ALA A 470 33.67 -18.35 -18.81
N LEU A 471 33.15 -17.32 -19.49
CA LEU A 471 33.16 -15.94 -19.00
C LEU A 471 32.42 -15.79 -17.66
N VAL A 472 31.29 -16.49 -17.49
CA VAL A 472 30.56 -16.52 -16.22
C VAL A 472 31.43 -17.11 -15.12
N ARG A 473 32.08 -18.25 -15.35
CA ARG A 473 32.96 -18.89 -14.35
C ARG A 473 34.12 -17.99 -13.94
N ASP A 474 34.77 -17.35 -14.92
CA ASP A 474 35.86 -16.40 -14.66
C ASP A 474 35.38 -15.24 -13.78
N PHE A 475 34.24 -14.63 -14.14
CA PHE A 475 33.63 -13.55 -13.36
C PHE A 475 33.31 -13.98 -11.92
N LEU A 476 32.70 -15.16 -11.73
CA LEU A 476 32.38 -15.68 -10.40
C LEU A 476 33.65 -15.98 -9.58
N GLN A 477 34.70 -16.49 -10.23
CA GLN A 477 35.97 -16.80 -9.60
C GLN A 477 36.69 -15.54 -9.12
N GLU A 478 36.79 -14.52 -9.97
CA GLU A 478 37.42 -13.23 -9.65
C GLU A 478 36.70 -12.52 -8.50
N ASN A 479 35.37 -12.55 -8.53
CA ASN A 479 34.52 -11.87 -7.56
C ASN A 479 34.19 -12.69 -6.31
N GLY A 480 34.65 -13.94 -6.21
CA GLY A 480 34.35 -14.78 -5.04
C GLY A 480 32.86 -15.06 -4.86
N PHE A 481 32.10 -15.10 -5.94
CA PHE A 481 30.69 -15.49 -5.93
C PHE A 481 30.55 -17.01 -6.08
N ASP A 482 29.47 -17.58 -5.55
CA ASP A 482 29.16 -18.99 -5.70
C ASP A 482 28.06 -19.19 -6.75
N ALA A 483 28.32 -20.10 -7.70
CA ALA A 483 27.30 -20.59 -8.61
C ALA A 483 26.19 -21.31 -7.82
N LEU A 484 24.94 -20.99 -8.16
CA LEU A 484 23.74 -21.69 -7.69
C LEU A 484 23.17 -22.57 -8.80
N VAL A 485 23.17 -22.08 -10.03
CA VAL A 485 22.70 -22.77 -11.24
C VAL A 485 23.57 -22.30 -12.39
N LEU A 486 24.18 -23.24 -13.10
CA LEU A 486 24.77 -23.06 -14.43
C LEU A 486 24.42 -24.28 -15.29
N PRO A 487 24.26 -24.14 -16.61
CA PRO A 487 24.32 -25.28 -17.51
C PRO A 487 25.66 -26.03 -17.30
N ASN A 488 25.60 -27.35 -17.17
CA ASN A 488 26.76 -28.21 -16.90
C ASN A 488 27.55 -27.81 -15.62
N LEU A 489 26.83 -27.45 -14.54
CA LEU A 489 27.43 -27.18 -13.24
C LEU A 489 27.86 -28.47 -12.56
N GLU A 490 29.15 -28.58 -12.20
CA GLU A 490 29.66 -29.75 -11.47
C GLU A 490 29.44 -29.60 -9.95
N PRO A 491 29.24 -30.71 -9.21
CA PRO A 491 28.98 -30.66 -7.77
C PRO A 491 30.09 -30.00 -6.93
N ASP A 492 31.34 -30.03 -7.42
CA ASP A 492 32.50 -29.42 -6.74
C ASP A 492 32.62 -27.90 -6.98
N GLU A 493 31.84 -27.35 -7.92
CA GLU A 493 31.78 -25.90 -8.20
C GLU A 493 30.87 -25.13 -7.22
N VAL A 494 30.02 -25.85 -6.45
CA VAL A 494 29.00 -25.26 -5.59
C VAL A 494 29.51 -25.02 -4.17
N ASN A 495 29.08 -23.91 -3.55
CA ASN A 495 29.27 -23.63 -2.11
C ASN A 495 30.75 -23.62 -1.66
N ARG A 496 31.62 -22.93 -2.43
CA ARG A 496 33.08 -22.91 -2.22
C ARG A 496 33.56 -21.65 -1.51
N ARG A 497 32.98 -20.49 -1.82
CA ARG A 497 33.46 -19.17 -1.38
C ARG A 497 32.71 -18.69 -0.15
N ASN A 498 31.38 -18.67 -0.22
CA ASN A 498 30.47 -18.26 0.84
C ASN A 498 29.88 -19.48 1.53
N VAL A 499 30.73 -20.35 2.07
CA VAL A 499 30.38 -21.71 2.52
C VAL A 499 29.25 -21.74 3.55
N LEU A 500 28.19 -22.49 3.23
CA LEU A 500 27.11 -22.89 4.15
C LEU A 500 27.31 -24.36 4.58
N PRO A 501 26.74 -24.79 5.72
CA PRO A 501 26.83 -26.19 6.15
C PRO A 501 26.32 -27.19 5.11
N GLU A 502 25.28 -26.79 4.37
CA GLU A 502 24.74 -27.53 3.24
C GLU A 502 24.50 -26.55 2.08
N PRO A 503 24.60 -26.98 0.81
CA PRO A 503 24.36 -26.13 -0.36
C PRO A 503 22.86 -25.89 -0.60
N VAL A 504 22.14 -25.44 0.44
CA VAL A 504 20.68 -25.30 0.47
C VAL A 504 20.12 -24.44 -0.66
N TYR A 505 20.87 -23.42 -1.09
CA TYR A 505 20.48 -22.56 -2.21
C TYR A 505 20.53 -23.30 -3.55
N HIS A 506 21.64 -23.99 -3.84
CA HIS A 506 21.78 -24.77 -5.07
C HIS A 506 20.73 -25.88 -5.13
N GLN A 507 20.52 -26.61 -4.03
CA GLN A 507 19.49 -27.65 -3.95
C GLN A 507 18.09 -27.08 -4.23
N LEU A 508 17.72 -25.98 -3.58
CA LEU A 508 16.41 -25.36 -3.77
C LEU A 508 16.22 -24.82 -5.20
N TYR A 509 17.22 -24.14 -5.75
CA TYR A 509 17.12 -23.56 -7.09
C TYR A 509 17.02 -24.64 -8.18
N THR A 510 17.78 -25.71 -8.05
CA THR A 510 17.72 -26.89 -8.94
C THR A 510 16.38 -27.59 -8.82
N ASN A 511 15.89 -27.82 -7.60
CA ASN A 511 14.57 -28.39 -7.37
C ASN A 511 13.45 -27.54 -7.97
N LEU A 512 13.55 -26.20 -7.89
CA LEU A 512 12.58 -25.29 -8.54
C LEU A 512 12.62 -25.37 -10.07
N LEU A 513 13.79 -25.65 -10.67
CA LEU A 513 13.91 -25.87 -12.13
C LEU A 513 13.31 -27.19 -12.59
N GLU A 514 13.49 -28.26 -11.83
CA GLU A 514 13.05 -29.61 -12.20
C GLU A 514 11.61 -29.88 -11.78
N ASN A 515 11.30 -29.61 -10.51
CA ASN A 515 10.12 -30.08 -9.79
C ASN A 515 9.33 -28.90 -9.16
N HIS A 516 9.26 -27.78 -9.89
CA HIS A 516 8.72 -26.48 -9.46
C HIS A 516 7.51 -26.54 -8.51
N GLU A 517 6.38 -27.11 -8.94
CA GLU A 517 5.14 -27.14 -8.16
C GLU A 517 5.26 -27.97 -6.87
N THR A 518 5.91 -29.14 -6.94
CA THR A 518 6.13 -29.99 -5.76
C THR A 518 7.08 -29.34 -4.76
N THR A 519 8.16 -28.72 -5.26
CA THR A 519 9.11 -27.99 -4.42
C THR A 519 8.44 -26.83 -3.73
N ILE A 520 7.62 -26.03 -4.44
CA ILE A 520 6.82 -24.98 -3.82
C ILE A 520 5.92 -25.58 -2.75
N ARG A 521 5.11 -26.61 -3.07
CA ARG A 521 4.16 -27.18 -2.10
C ARG A 521 4.83 -27.69 -0.81
N ASP A 522 6.01 -28.26 -0.91
CA ASP A 522 6.66 -28.95 0.22
C ASP A 522 7.63 -28.05 0.99
N TYR A 523 8.05 -26.91 0.41
CA TYR A 523 8.95 -25.95 1.08
C TYR A 523 8.28 -25.21 2.27
N PRO A 524 9.02 -24.86 3.33
CA PRO A 524 8.44 -24.19 4.52
C PRO A 524 7.80 -22.82 4.23
N PHE A 525 8.39 -22.00 3.36
CA PHE A 525 7.89 -20.67 3.01
C PHE A 525 7.06 -20.67 1.73
N ASN A 526 6.11 -19.74 1.60
CA ASN A 526 5.36 -19.53 0.35
C ASN A 526 6.27 -18.97 -0.76
N LEU A 527 6.63 -19.83 -1.72
CA LEU A 527 7.41 -19.49 -2.91
C LEU A 527 6.53 -19.42 -4.17
N THR A 528 5.21 -19.38 -4.02
CA THR A 528 4.27 -19.30 -5.15
C THR A 528 4.54 -18.01 -5.92
N PRO A 529 4.72 -18.07 -7.26
CA PRO A 529 4.86 -16.89 -8.11
C PRO A 529 3.67 -15.93 -7.90
N PRO A 530 3.90 -14.68 -7.45
CA PRO A 530 2.82 -13.72 -7.30
C PRO A 530 2.31 -13.27 -8.67
N ARG A 531 1.05 -12.87 -8.71
CA ARG A 531 0.36 -12.41 -9.92
C ARG A 531 -0.13 -10.99 -9.74
N ASP A 532 -0.44 -10.29 -10.82
CA ASP A 532 -1.06 -8.95 -10.73
C ASP A 532 -2.40 -8.96 -9.95
N THR A 533 -3.12 -10.11 -9.91
CA THR A 533 -4.35 -10.27 -9.11
C THR A 533 -4.10 -10.60 -7.63
N GLN A 534 -2.85 -10.89 -7.26
CA GLN A 534 -2.39 -11.20 -5.90
C GLN A 534 -0.90 -10.78 -5.76
N PRO A 535 -0.59 -9.48 -5.77
CA PRO A 535 0.77 -8.96 -5.96
C PRO A 535 1.58 -8.90 -4.65
N TYR A 536 1.49 -9.92 -3.79
CA TYR A 536 2.11 -9.90 -2.45
C TYR A 536 3.44 -10.67 -2.44
N PHE A 537 4.48 -10.12 -3.06
CA PHE A 537 5.79 -10.76 -3.18
C PHE A 537 6.47 -11.03 -1.84
N PHE A 538 6.29 -10.16 -0.84
CA PHE A 538 6.90 -10.32 0.49
C PHE A 538 6.03 -11.14 1.48
N HIS A 539 4.98 -11.80 0.99
CA HIS A 539 4.13 -12.67 1.79
C HIS A 539 4.60 -14.14 1.77
N PHE A 540 5.45 -14.52 2.72
CA PHE A 540 6.06 -15.86 2.80
C PHE A 540 5.36 -16.84 3.77
N PHE A 541 4.33 -16.39 4.49
CA PHE A 541 3.68 -17.16 5.56
C PHE A 541 3.02 -18.46 5.04
N ARG A 542 3.13 -19.52 5.84
CA ARG A 542 2.26 -20.72 5.74
C ARG A 542 1.72 -21.12 7.09
N TRP A 543 0.47 -21.59 7.10
CA TRP A 543 -0.17 -22.10 8.31
C TRP A 543 0.59 -23.24 8.99
N ARG A 544 1.30 -24.09 8.24
CA ARG A 544 2.14 -25.17 8.81
C ARG A 544 3.24 -24.66 9.75
N GLN A 545 3.70 -23.42 9.56
CA GLN A 545 4.74 -22.80 10.39
C GLN A 545 4.19 -22.23 11.71
N THR A 546 2.88 -22.28 11.94
CA THR A 546 2.22 -21.62 13.08
C THR A 546 2.76 -22.12 14.42
N SER A 547 2.99 -23.43 14.57
CA SER A 547 3.56 -23.99 15.81
C SER A 547 4.95 -23.44 16.09
N ASP A 548 5.79 -23.35 15.07
CA ASP A 548 7.18 -22.91 15.20
C ASP A 548 7.26 -21.42 15.48
N VAL A 549 6.42 -20.61 14.79
CA VAL A 549 6.29 -19.17 15.03
C VAL A 549 5.78 -18.89 16.46
N LEU A 550 4.80 -19.64 16.95
CA LEU A 550 4.24 -19.45 18.29
C LEU A 550 5.22 -19.92 19.39
N ALA A 551 5.97 -21.00 19.14
CA ALA A 551 6.95 -21.53 20.09
C ALA A 551 8.16 -20.60 20.31
N THR A 552 8.41 -19.71 19.36
CA THR A 552 9.56 -18.80 19.33
C THR A 552 9.19 -17.32 19.51
N LEU A 553 7.88 -17.01 19.51
CA LEU A 553 7.35 -15.68 19.83
C LEU A 553 7.89 -15.21 21.18
N GLY A 554 8.54 -14.05 21.23
CA GLY A 554 9.15 -13.51 22.45
C GLY A 554 10.44 -14.20 22.88
N LYS A 555 11.02 -15.13 22.11
CA LYS A 555 12.32 -15.76 22.42
C LYS A 555 13.46 -15.30 21.50
N ILE A 556 13.14 -14.77 20.32
CA ILE A 556 14.10 -14.27 19.34
C ILE A 556 13.75 -12.81 19.03
N TRP A 557 14.77 -11.96 18.87
CA TRP A 557 14.63 -10.52 18.57
C TRP A 557 13.81 -10.23 17.30
N GLN A 558 13.66 -11.20 16.40
CA GLN A 558 12.84 -11.14 15.19
C GLN A 558 12.01 -12.43 15.03
N PRO A 559 10.77 -12.50 15.53
CA PRO A 559 9.96 -13.72 15.43
C PRO A 559 9.43 -13.94 13.99
N PHE A 560 10.18 -14.76 13.25
CA PHE A 560 9.86 -15.63 12.09
C PHE A 560 9.04 -15.10 10.89
N GLY A 561 9.53 -15.47 9.70
CA GLY A 561 9.12 -15.05 8.36
C GLY A 561 7.68 -15.36 7.95
N GLY A 562 6.74 -14.61 8.53
CA GLY A 562 5.31 -14.73 8.26
C GLY A 562 4.40 -14.25 9.38
N SER A 563 4.96 -13.80 10.52
CA SER A 563 4.20 -13.29 11.67
C SER A 563 3.30 -12.09 11.34
N GLY A 564 3.56 -11.36 10.25
CA GLY A 564 2.69 -10.30 9.75
C GLY A 564 1.22 -10.71 9.56
N TYR A 565 0.95 -11.99 9.23
CA TYR A 565 -0.42 -12.49 9.16
C TYR A 565 -1.12 -12.54 10.52
N PHE A 566 -0.39 -12.83 11.61
CA PHE A 566 -0.96 -12.81 12.97
C PHE A 566 -1.31 -11.40 13.44
N VAL A 567 -0.64 -10.37 12.92
CA VAL A 567 -1.01 -8.97 13.17
C VAL A 567 -2.41 -8.69 12.60
N LEU A 568 -2.69 -9.13 11.36
CA LEU A 568 -4.04 -9.04 10.78
C LEU A 568 -5.08 -9.83 11.59
N LEU A 569 -4.72 -11.03 12.07
CA LEU A 569 -5.63 -11.82 12.90
C LEU A 569 -5.91 -11.15 14.25
N GLY A 570 -4.88 -10.62 14.91
CA GLY A 570 -5.02 -9.87 16.16
C GLY A 570 -5.86 -8.60 15.97
N LEU A 571 -5.66 -7.92 14.85
CA LEU A 571 -6.48 -6.78 14.44
C LEU A 571 -7.94 -7.18 14.17
N LEU A 572 -8.18 -8.30 13.49
CA LEU A 572 -9.52 -8.81 13.24
C LEU A 572 -10.24 -9.10 14.57
N VAL A 573 -9.55 -9.78 15.49
CA VAL A 573 -10.06 -10.04 16.85
C VAL A 573 -10.38 -8.73 17.56
N LEU A 574 -9.48 -7.75 17.51
CA LEU A 574 -9.71 -6.43 18.09
C LEU A 574 -10.93 -5.73 17.47
N MET A 575 -11.07 -5.73 16.15
CA MET A 575 -12.22 -5.12 15.46
C MET A 575 -13.54 -5.81 15.81
N ILE A 576 -13.53 -7.14 15.97
CA ILE A 576 -14.70 -7.89 16.45
C ILE A 576 -15.02 -7.50 17.91
N LEU A 577 -14.02 -7.48 18.78
CA LEU A 577 -14.19 -7.12 20.19
C LEU A 577 -14.68 -5.68 20.38
N LEU A 578 -14.24 -4.74 19.55
CA LEU A 578 -14.73 -3.36 19.53
C LEU A 578 -16.12 -3.25 18.87
N GLY A 579 -16.38 -4.01 17.81
CA GLY A 579 -17.64 -3.98 17.08
C GLY A 579 -18.83 -4.56 17.86
N ILE A 580 -18.63 -5.66 18.60
CA ILE A 580 -19.68 -6.30 19.42
C ILE A 580 -20.39 -5.31 20.36
N PRO A 581 -19.70 -4.57 21.25
CA PRO A 581 -20.36 -3.63 22.15
C PRO A 581 -21.03 -2.49 21.38
N LEU A 582 -20.46 -2.01 20.28
CA LEU A 582 -21.06 -0.96 19.46
C LEU A 582 -22.37 -1.40 18.79
N VAL A 583 -22.50 -2.69 18.43
CA VAL A 583 -23.75 -3.25 17.89
C VAL A 583 -24.75 -3.58 19.00
N LEU A 584 -24.30 -4.13 20.12
CA LEU A 584 -25.17 -4.62 21.19
C LEU A 584 -25.66 -3.52 22.16
N ALA A 585 -24.84 -2.51 22.45
CA ALA A 585 -25.16 -1.48 23.43
C ALA A 585 -26.34 -0.57 23.02
N PRO A 586 -26.44 -0.07 21.77
CA PRO A 586 -27.62 0.67 21.32
C PRO A 586 -28.89 -0.16 21.47
N LEU A 587 -28.82 -1.46 21.13
CA LEU A 587 -29.94 -2.39 21.24
C LEU A 587 -30.41 -2.55 22.69
N TYR A 588 -29.48 -2.64 23.65
CA TYR A 588 -29.82 -2.73 25.07
C TYR A 588 -30.54 -1.48 25.58
N VAL A 589 -30.07 -0.30 25.18
CA VAL A 589 -30.68 0.99 25.53
C VAL A 589 -32.07 1.13 24.91
N LEU A 590 -32.20 0.79 23.64
CA LEU A 590 -33.48 0.79 22.91
C LEU A 590 -34.49 -0.20 23.50
N ARG A 591 -34.04 -1.38 23.94
CA ARG A 591 -34.88 -2.39 24.62
C ARG A 591 -35.47 -1.88 25.94
N ARG A 592 -34.73 -1.09 26.71
CA ARG A 592 -35.24 -0.51 27.96
C ARG A 592 -36.30 0.57 27.74
N GLN A 593 -36.37 1.12 26.53
CA GLN A 593 -37.24 2.26 26.19
C GLN A 593 -38.44 1.88 25.30
N SER A 594 -38.62 0.60 24.93
CA SER A 594 -39.72 0.16 24.07
C SER A 594 -40.13 -1.30 24.28
N THR A 595 -41.44 -1.54 24.25
CA THR A 595 -42.10 -2.86 24.36
C THR A 595 -42.38 -3.53 23.00
N ALA A 596 -42.11 -2.86 21.88
CA ALA A 596 -42.46 -3.37 20.55
C ALA A 596 -41.50 -4.47 20.05
N ALA A 597 -42.07 -5.51 19.43
CA ALA A 597 -41.32 -6.44 18.60
C ALA A 597 -40.88 -5.67 17.36
N VAL A 598 -39.58 -5.67 17.08
CA VAL A 598 -39.02 -5.14 15.83
C VAL A 598 -38.25 -6.30 15.22
N PRO A 599 -38.32 -6.55 13.90
CA PRO A 599 -37.51 -7.57 13.24
C PRO A 599 -36.02 -7.15 13.24
N ARG A 600 -35.36 -7.34 14.38
CA ARG A 600 -33.98 -6.94 14.65
C ARG A 600 -32.99 -7.66 13.72
N ALA A 601 -33.27 -8.92 13.37
CA ALA A 601 -32.40 -9.69 12.51
C ALA A 601 -32.34 -9.15 11.07
N SER A 602 -33.44 -8.65 10.50
CA SER A 602 -33.43 -8.13 9.12
C SER A 602 -32.67 -6.80 9.02
N VAL A 603 -32.80 -5.92 10.02
CA VAL A 603 -32.00 -4.68 10.12
C VAL A 603 -30.51 -5.00 10.23
N LEU A 604 -30.15 -5.94 11.11
CA LEU A 604 -28.75 -6.37 11.27
C LEU A 604 -28.18 -6.98 9.99
N LEU A 605 -28.92 -7.92 9.37
CA LEU A 605 -28.49 -8.55 8.13
C LEU A 605 -28.38 -7.55 6.98
N PHE A 606 -29.35 -6.64 6.83
CA PHE A 606 -29.35 -5.67 5.75
C PHE A 606 -28.23 -4.65 5.90
N PHE A 607 -28.21 -3.85 6.99
CA PHE A 607 -27.20 -2.80 7.19
C PHE A 607 -25.80 -3.36 7.44
N GLY A 608 -25.69 -4.53 8.07
CA GLY A 608 -24.42 -5.21 8.23
C GLY A 608 -23.85 -5.67 6.88
N SER A 609 -24.71 -6.17 5.99
CA SER A 609 -24.28 -6.57 4.64
C SER A 609 -23.90 -5.36 3.79
N LEU A 610 -24.60 -4.23 3.91
CA LEU A 610 -24.22 -3.00 3.19
C LEU A 610 -22.83 -2.50 3.61
N GLY A 611 -22.60 -2.43 4.92
CA GLY A 611 -21.30 -2.00 5.46
C GLY A 611 -20.17 -2.96 5.08
N ALA A 612 -20.39 -4.26 5.24
CA ALA A 612 -19.38 -5.27 4.93
C ALA A 612 -19.11 -5.41 3.42
N GLY A 613 -20.17 -5.39 2.61
CA GLY A 613 -20.07 -5.51 1.16
C GLY A 613 -19.35 -4.33 0.51
N TYR A 614 -19.59 -3.10 1.00
CA TYR A 614 -18.96 -1.90 0.47
C TYR A 614 -17.43 -1.95 0.61
N LEU A 615 -16.91 -2.25 1.80
CA LEU A 615 -15.46 -2.34 2.07
C LEU A 615 -14.81 -3.54 1.37
N LEU A 616 -15.49 -4.69 1.27
CA LEU A 616 -15.02 -5.85 0.50
C LEU A 616 -14.91 -5.58 -1.00
N ILE A 617 -15.59 -4.57 -1.53
CA ILE A 617 -15.50 -4.17 -2.93
C ILE A 617 -14.49 -3.03 -3.10
N GLU A 618 -14.56 -2.02 -2.25
CA GLU A 618 -13.75 -0.81 -2.33
C GLU A 618 -12.24 -1.11 -2.22
N ILE A 619 -11.83 -1.89 -1.21
CA ILE A 619 -10.42 -2.20 -0.96
C ILE A 619 -9.74 -2.89 -2.16
N PRO A 620 -10.24 -4.02 -2.70
CA PRO A 620 -9.60 -4.66 -3.85
C PRO A 620 -9.65 -3.80 -5.12
N LEU A 621 -10.62 -2.88 -5.27
CA LEU A 621 -10.63 -1.92 -6.38
C LEU A 621 -9.53 -0.87 -6.24
N ILE A 622 -9.31 -0.33 -5.03
CA ILE A 622 -8.18 0.56 -4.75
C ILE A 622 -6.86 -0.15 -5.08
N GLN A 623 -6.70 -1.38 -4.59
CA GLN A 623 -5.47 -2.17 -4.81
C GLN A 623 -5.25 -2.50 -6.28
N SER A 624 -6.29 -2.96 -6.99
CA SER A 624 -6.18 -3.34 -8.41
C SER A 624 -5.94 -2.15 -9.33
N LEU A 625 -6.57 -1.00 -9.05
CA LEU A 625 -6.38 0.24 -9.81
C LEU A 625 -5.11 1.00 -9.38
N GLY A 626 -4.41 0.54 -8.32
CA GLY A 626 -3.06 0.97 -7.96
C GLY A 626 -2.05 0.78 -9.10
N LEU A 627 -2.12 -0.36 -9.79
CA LEU A 627 -1.24 -0.66 -10.94
C LEU A 627 -1.38 0.36 -12.09
N PRO A 628 -2.58 0.60 -12.68
CA PRO A 628 -2.72 1.54 -13.78
C PRO A 628 -2.60 3.01 -13.35
N LEU A 629 -2.77 3.35 -12.07
CA LEU A 629 -2.60 4.73 -11.59
C LEU A 629 -1.16 5.03 -11.11
N ASP A 630 -0.24 4.06 -11.22
CA ASP A 630 1.19 4.12 -10.90
C ASP A 630 1.55 4.42 -9.43
N GLN A 631 0.67 5.07 -8.65
CA GLN A 631 0.93 5.52 -7.29
C GLN A 631 -0.17 5.10 -6.31
N PRO A 632 0.16 4.45 -5.17
CA PRO A 632 -0.83 4.00 -4.19
C PRO A 632 -1.70 5.13 -3.61
N ALA A 633 -1.10 6.28 -3.28
CA ALA A 633 -1.83 7.42 -2.72
C ALA A 633 -2.82 8.04 -3.72
N LEU A 634 -2.39 8.18 -4.98
CA LEU A 634 -3.24 8.65 -6.06
C LEU A 634 -4.40 7.67 -6.30
N ALA A 635 -4.12 6.36 -6.29
CA ALA A 635 -5.14 5.33 -6.45
C ALA A 635 -6.18 5.35 -5.34
N LEU A 636 -5.74 5.40 -4.07
CA LEU A 636 -6.62 5.53 -2.92
C LEU A 636 -7.54 6.74 -3.07
N ALA A 637 -6.98 7.93 -3.25
CA ALA A 637 -7.77 9.16 -3.34
C ALA A 637 -8.69 9.21 -4.56
N THR A 638 -8.23 8.73 -5.73
CA THR A 638 -9.03 8.72 -6.96
C THR A 638 -10.20 7.74 -6.87
N VAL A 639 -9.94 6.51 -6.43
CA VAL A 639 -10.98 5.48 -6.31
C VAL A 639 -12.01 5.87 -5.24
N LEU A 640 -11.56 6.33 -4.07
CA LEU A 640 -12.46 6.85 -3.03
C LEU A 640 -13.27 8.05 -3.52
N PHE A 641 -12.64 9.03 -4.18
CA PHE A 641 -13.34 10.17 -4.75
C PHE A 641 -14.48 9.73 -5.68
N ILE A 642 -14.19 8.83 -6.63
CA ILE A 642 -15.17 8.37 -7.61
C ILE A 642 -16.29 7.59 -6.93
N LEU A 643 -15.96 6.63 -6.06
CA LEU A 643 -16.96 5.80 -5.38
C LEU A 643 -17.84 6.61 -4.43
N LEU A 644 -17.28 7.55 -3.67
CA LEU A 644 -18.03 8.41 -2.75
C LEU A 644 -18.88 9.44 -3.51
N LEU A 645 -18.35 10.08 -4.55
CA LEU A 645 -19.11 11.00 -5.40
C LEU A 645 -20.28 10.27 -6.05
N ALA A 646 -20.02 9.12 -6.67
CA ALA A 646 -21.02 8.29 -7.31
C ALA A 646 -22.06 7.77 -6.30
N SER A 647 -21.64 7.33 -5.11
CA SER A 647 -22.56 6.91 -4.05
C SER A 647 -23.43 8.07 -3.55
N GLY A 648 -22.89 9.29 -3.49
CA GLY A 648 -23.65 10.49 -3.18
C GLY A 648 -24.73 10.79 -4.24
N LEU A 649 -24.39 10.68 -5.53
CA LEU A 649 -25.35 10.81 -6.62
C LEU A 649 -26.39 9.68 -6.61
N GLY A 650 -25.98 8.45 -6.33
CA GLY A 650 -26.84 7.28 -6.16
C GLY A 650 -27.88 7.48 -5.07
N SER A 651 -27.45 8.03 -3.92
CA SER A 651 -28.34 8.42 -2.83
C SER A 651 -29.42 9.41 -3.28
N LEU A 652 -29.07 10.43 -4.09
CA LEU A 652 -30.06 11.39 -4.62
C LEU A 652 -31.07 10.74 -5.58
N LEU A 653 -30.66 9.70 -6.31
CA LEU A 653 -31.53 8.94 -7.21
C LEU A 653 -32.36 7.89 -6.49
N SER A 654 -32.00 7.52 -5.25
CA SER A 654 -32.66 6.47 -4.48
C SER A 654 -34.18 6.60 -4.35
N PRO A 655 -34.81 7.79 -4.25
CA PRO A 655 -36.28 7.89 -4.17
C PRO A 655 -37.00 7.47 -5.46
N ARG A 656 -36.29 7.47 -6.60
CA ARG A 656 -36.82 7.10 -7.92
C ARG A 656 -36.59 5.63 -8.26
N LEU A 657 -35.81 4.92 -7.46
CA LEU A 657 -35.37 3.55 -7.74
C LEU A 657 -35.99 2.58 -6.75
N SER A 658 -36.35 1.41 -7.26
CA SER A 658 -36.78 0.29 -6.44
C SER A 658 -35.57 -0.42 -5.84
N LEU A 659 -35.59 -0.68 -4.53
CA LEU A 659 -34.47 -1.24 -3.78
C LEU A 659 -34.02 -2.62 -4.29
N ARG A 660 -34.97 -3.55 -4.54
CA ARG A 660 -34.62 -4.92 -4.96
C ARG A 660 -34.00 -4.99 -6.36
N PRO A 661 -34.58 -4.35 -7.40
CA PRO A 661 -33.94 -4.27 -8.71
C PRO A 661 -32.59 -3.57 -8.65
N ALA A 662 -32.46 -2.47 -7.90
CA ALA A 662 -31.18 -1.77 -7.75
C ALA A 662 -30.09 -2.69 -7.18
N LEU A 663 -30.41 -3.47 -6.12
CA LEU A 663 -29.49 -4.47 -5.56
C LEU A 663 -29.20 -5.61 -6.55
N LEU A 664 -30.18 -6.09 -7.31
CA LEU A 664 -29.95 -7.13 -8.32
C LEU A 664 -29.01 -6.65 -9.43
N VAL A 665 -29.21 -5.43 -9.92
CA VAL A 665 -28.32 -4.81 -10.92
C VAL A 665 -26.93 -4.59 -10.32
N LEU A 666 -26.84 -4.16 -9.06
CA LEU A 666 -25.56 -4.03 -8.36
C LEU A 666 -24.80 -5.37 -8.33
N ILE A 667 -25.47 -6.45 -7.92
CA ILE A 667 -24.87 -7.80 -7.88
C ILE A 667 -24.36 -8.22 -9.27
N LEU A 668 -25.15 -7.96 -10.32
CA LEU A 668 -24.74 -8.26 -11.70
C LEU A 668 -23.52 -7.42 -12.12
N VAL A 669 -23.51 -6.12 -11.83
CA VAL A 669 -22.38 -5.23 -12.13
C VAL A 669 -21.12 -5.68 -11.37
N ILE A 670 -21.23 -6.06 -10.10
CA ILE A 670 -20.12 -6.60 -9.30
C ILE A 670 -19.58 -7.88 -9.95
N ALA A 671 -20.45 -8.79 -10.38
CA ALA A 671 -20.03 -10.02 -11.06
C ALA A 671 -19.28 -9.73 -12.37
N ILE A 672 -19.80 -8.79 -13.19
CA ILE A 672 -19.15 -8.36 -14.43
C ILE A 672 -17.78 -7.74 -14.13
N VAL A 673 -17.70 -6.83 -13.15
CA VAL A 673 -16.43 -6.19 -12.77
C VAL A 673 -15.44 -7.22 -12.25
N THR A 674 -15.86 -8.16 -11.40
CA THR A 674 -14.99 -9.22 -10.86
C THR A 674 -14.32 -10.05 -11.97
N ILE A 675 -15.07 -10.35 -13.04
CA ILE A 675 -14.56 -11.11 -14.19
C ILE A 675 -13.71 -10.23 -15.12
N ALA A 676 -14.16 -9.01 -15.40
CA ALA A 676 -13.53 -8.13 -16.39
C ALA A 676 -12.28 -7.40 -15.86
N LEU A 677 -12.17 -7.19 -14.55
CA LEU A 677 -11.16 -6.31 -13.95
C LEU A 677 -9.71 -6.64 -14.32
N PRO A 678 -9.23 -7.91 -14.27
CA PRO A 678 -7.83 -8.21 -14.61
C PRO A 678 -7.51 -7.85 -16.06
N THR A 679 -8.37 -8.23 -17.00
CA THR A 679 -8.20 -7.90 -18.43
C THR A 679 -8.34 -6.41 -18.68
N PHE A 680 -9.26 -5.74 -17.97
CA PHE A 680 -9.43 -4.29 -18.05
C PHE A 680 -8.16 -3.56 -17.63
N VAL A 681 -7.59 -3.90 -16.47
CA VAL A 681 -6.35 -3.29 -15.96
C VAL A 681 -5.20 -3.44 -16.95
N GLN A 682 -4.99 -4.65 -17.49
CA GLN A 682 -3.94 -4.89 -18.47
C GLN A 682 -4.11 -4.08 -19.76
N ARG A 683 -5.35 -3.90 -20.24
CA ARG A 683 -5.62 -3.16 -21.48
C ARG A 683 -5.48 -1.65 -21.34
N ILE A 684 -5.72 -1.10 -20.16
CA ILE A 684 -5.59 0.35 -19.95
C ILE A 684 -4.17 0.78 -19.58
N LEU A 685 -3.31 -0.12 -19.10
CA LEU A 685 -1.94 0.18 -18.67
C LEU A 685 -1.09 0.92 -19.73
N PRO A 686 -1.20 0.61 -21.04
CA PRO A 686 -0.48 1.33 -22.08
C PRO A 686 -0.99 2.78 -22.31
N LEU A 687 -2.20 3.12 -21.87
CA LEU A 687 -2.80 4.44 -22.12
C LEU A 687 -2.12 5.54 -21.27
N PRO A 688 -2.11 6.81 -21.72
CA PRO A 688 -1.65 7.92 -20.89
C PRO A 688 -2.48 8.04 -19.61
N LEU A 689 -1.92 8.68 -18.57
CA LEU A 689 -2.55 8.82 -17.24
C LEU A 689 -4.00 9.31 -17.32
N TYR A 690 -4.28 10.33 -18.13
CA TYR A 690 -5.65 10.84 -18.31
C TYR A 690 -6.63 9.79 -18.86
N GLY A 691 -6.17 8.93 -19.78
CA GLY A 691 -6.98 7.83 -20.30
C GLY A 691 -7.23 6.75 -19.24
N ARG A 692 -6.22 6.44 -18.42
CA ARG A 692 -6.30 5.49 -17.31
C ARG A 692 -7.30 5.96 -16.24
N ILE A 693 -7.26 7.25 -15.88
CA ILE A 693 -8.22 7.88 -14.96
C ILE A 693 -9.64 7.87 -15.56
N ALA A 694 -9.79 8.29 -16.83
CA ALA A 694 -11.11 8.34 -17.49
C ALA A 694 -11.79 6.97 -17.53
N LEU A 695 -11.06 5.91 -17.91
CA LEU A 695 -11.62 4.56 -17.93
C LEU A 695 -11.84 4.00 -16.52
N SER A 696 -11.02 4.37 -15.54
CA SER A 696 -11.28 4.05 -14.12
C SER A 696 -12.59 4.68 -13.63
N ILE A 697 -12.92 5.91 -14.06
CA ILE A 697 -14.22 6.52 -13.78
C ILE A 697 -15.35 5.68 -14.40
N VAL A 698 -15.20 5.23 -15.65
CA VAL A 698 -16.24 4.45 -16.35
C VAL A 698 -16.57 3.15 -15.61
N ILE A 699 -15.58 2.41 -15.10
CA ILE A 699 -15.82 1.14 -14.39
C ILE A 699 -16.35 1.36 -12.95
N LEU A 700 -15.93 2.42 -12.27
CA LEU A 700 -16.31 2.69 -10.87
C LEU A 700 -17.63 3.44 -10.72
N LEU A 701 -17.98 4.32 -11.66
CA LEU A 701 -19.20 5.13 -11.61
C LEU A 701 -20.48 4.28 -11.44
N PRO A 702 -20.75 3.22 -12.23
CA PRO A 702 -21.96 2.41 -12.05
C PRO A 702 -21.98 1.67 -10.71
N LEU A 703 -20.82 1.19 -10.24
CA LEU A 703 -20.69 0.55 -8.93
C LEU A 703 -21.04 1.53 -7.81
N GLY A 704 -20.38 2.69 -7.76
CA GLY A 704 -20.63 3.68 -6.72
C GLY A 704 -22.07 4.20 -6.74
N LEU A 705 -22.63 4.50 -7.92
CA LEU A 705 -24.03 4.92 -8.07
C LEU A 705 -24.99 3.90 -7.47
N LEU A 706 -24.80 2.61 -7.76
CA LEU A 706 -25.67 1.55 -7.26
C LEU A 706 -25.42 1.22 -5.78
N MET A 707 -24.19 1.33 -5.29
CA MET A 707 -23.86 1.13 -3.86
C MET A 707 -24.44 2.23 -2.95
N GLY A 708 -24.63 3.45 -3.48
CA GLY A 708 -25.22 4.56 -2.73
C GLY A 708 -26.74 4.46 -2.49
N VAL A 709 -27.46 3.67 -3.29
CA VAL A 709 -28.93 3.57 -3.23
C VAL A 709 -29.42 2.79 -1.98
N PRO A 710 -28.93 1.56 -1.68
CA PRO A 710 -29.53 0.69 -0.68
C PRO A 710 -29.53 1.27 0.74
N PHE A 711 -28.48 1.98 1.12
CA PHE A 711 -28.34 2.52 2.47
C PHE A 711 -29.45 3.51 2.80
N VAL A 712 -29.66 4.50 1.92
CA VAL A 712 -30.69 5.51 2.13
C VAL A 712 -32.09 4.95 1.88
N SER A 713 -32.28 4.07 0.90
CA SER A 713 -33.57 3.39 0.73
C SER A 713 -33.94 2.61 1.99
N GLY A 714 -32.99 1.89 2.62
CA GLY A 714 -33.21 1.20 3.89
C GLY A 714 -33.54 2.18 5.03
N LEU A 715 -32.83 3.31 5.09
CA LEU A 715 -33.07 4.34 6.09
C LEU A 715 -34.47 4.96 5.96
N ALA A 716 -34.93 5.24 4.75
CA ALA A 716 -36.28 5.74 4.48
C ALA A 716 -37.39 4.76 4.90
N HIS A 717 -37.12 3.46 4.91
CA HIS A 717 -38.06 2.47 5.47
C HIS A 717 -38.05 2.49 7.01
N LEU A 718 -36.87 2.63 7.63
CA LEU A 718 -36.76 2.79 9.08
C LEU A 718 -37.42 4.08 9.57
N GLU A 719 -37.32 5.19 8.84
CA GLU A 719 -38.00 6.45 9.16
C GLU A 719 -39.53 6.26 9.25
N LYS A 720 -40.11 5.42 8.38
CA LYS A 720 -41.56 5.12 8.38
C LYS A 720 -41.99 4.16 9.49
N GLN A 721 -41.12 3.22 9.88
CA GLN A 721 -41.44 2.20 10.89
C GLN A 721 -41.05 2.65 12.30
N SER A 722 -39.78 3.03 12.50
CA SER A 722 -39.24 3.50 13.77
C SER A 722 -37.92 4.25 13.57
N SER A 723 -37.97 5.58 13.62
CA SER A 723 -36.79 6.45 13.57
C SER A 723 -35.78 6.18 14.68
N ARG A 724 -36.21 5.52 15.77
CA ARG A 724 -35.34 5.11 16.89
C ARG A 724 -34.33 4.03 16.50
N LEU A 725 -34.52 3.30 15.40
CA LEU A 725 -33.61 2.27 14.93
C LEU A 725 -32.47 2.81 14.06
N ILE A 726 -32.56 4.06 13.61
CA ILE A 726 -31.56 4.71 12.76
C ILE A 726 -30.16 4.70 13.41
N PRO A 727 -29.99 5.06 14.70
CA PRO A 727 -28.68 5.01 15.35
C PRO A 727 -28.11 3.59 15.42
N TRP A 728 -28.97 2.58 15.55
CA TRP A 728 -28.55 1.18 15.58
C TRP A 728 -28.14 0.69 14.18
N ALA A 729 -28.90 1.03 13.14
CA ALA A 729 -28.52 0.75 11.76
C ALA A 729 -27.19 1.40 11.38
N TRP A 730 -26.97 2.64 11.81
CA TRP A 730 -25.71 3.36 11.66
C TRP A 730 -24.54 2.64 12.36
N ALA A 731 -24.74 2.21 13.62
CA ALA A 731 -23.73 1.46 14.37
C ALA A 731 -23.42 0.09 13.76
N ILE A 732 -24.43 -0.67 13.32
CA ILE A 732 -24.26 -1.94 12.63
C ILE A 732 -23.43 -1.75 11.37
N ASN A 733 -23.82 -0.81 10.50
CA ASN A 733 -23.13 -0.56 9.25
C ASN A 733 -21.65 -0.28 9.51
N GLY A 734 -21.34 0.65 10.42
CA GLY A 734 -19.96 0.99 10.73
C GLY A 734 -19.16 -0.15 11.36
N ALA A 735 -19.73 -0.89 12.31
CA ALA A 735 -19.02 -1.98 12.99
C ALA A 735 -18.66 -3.12 12.02
N LEU A 736 -19.61 -3.50 11.15
CA LEU A 736 -19.38 -4.56 10.16
C LEU A 736 -18.45 -4.09 9.03
N SER A 737 -18.50 -2.82 8.64
CA SER A 737 -17.50 -2.23 7.74
C SER A 737 -16.09 -2.32 8.33
N GLY A 738 -15.90 -1.93 9.60
CA GLY A 738 -14.59 -2.01 10.27
C GLY A 738 -14.01 -3.43 10.30
N VAL A 739 -14.82 -4.44 10.64
CA VAL A 739 -14.43 -5.85 10.60
C VAL A 739 -14.12 -6.31 9.16
N SER A 740 -14.97 -5.92 8.21
CA SER A 740 -14.81 -6.32 6.81
C SER A 740 -13.60 -5.69 6.13
N GLY A 741 -13.14 -4.51 6.55
CA GLY A 741 -11.94 -3.89 6.01
C GLY A 741 -10.69 -4.75 6.26
N VAL A 742 -10.55 -5.27 7.48
CA VAL A 742 -9.48 -6.22 7.83
C VAL A 742 -9.65 -7.54 7.07
N LEU A 743 -10.88 -8.04 7.01
CA LEU A 743 -11.18 -9.28 6.29
C LEU A 743 -10.88 -9.15 4.79
N ALA A 744 -11.15 -8.01 4.17
CA ALA A 744 -10.86 -7.74 2.76
C ALA A 744 -9.37 -7.85 2.49
N ALA A 745 -8.53 -7.24 3.33
CA ALA A 745 -7.07 -7.37 3.25
C ALA A 745 -6.61 -8.82 3.43
N MET A 746 -7.18 -9.55 4.41
CA MET A 746 -6.84 -10.96 4.64
C MET A 746 -7.21 -11.86 3.45
N ILE A 747 -8.40 -11.66 2.86
CA ILE A 747 -8.85 -12.42 1.67
C ILE A 747 -7.98 -12.04 0.46
N ALA A 748 -7.70 -10.75 0.23
CA ALA A 748 -6.87 -10.30 -0.87
C ALA A 748 -5.45 -10.90 -0.78
N LEU A 749 -4.86 -10.89 0.41
CA LEU A 749 -3.56 -11.48 0.69
C LEU A 749 -3.52 -12.98 0.42
N SER A 750 -4.57 -13.71 0.80
CA SER A 750 -4.60 -15.18 0.78
C SER A 750 -5.11 -15.77 -0.55
N LEU A 751 -6.12 -15.14 -1.15
CA LEU A 751 -6.89 -15.65 -2.29
C LEU A 751 -6.93 -14.68 -3.49
N GLY A 752 -6.39 -13.46 -3.35
CA GLY A 752 -6.35 -12.44 -4.42
C GLY A 752 -7.59 -11.56 -4.50
N PHE A 753 -7.49 -10.49 -5.31
CA PHE A 753 -8.50 -9.43 -5.40
C PHE A 753 -9.86 -9.92 -5.91
N GLN A 754 -9.88 -10.88 -6.84
CA GLN A 754 -11.13 -11.43 -7.38
C GLN A 754 -11.95 -12.18 -6.34
N ALA A 755 -11.29 -12.94 -5.45
CA ALA A 755 -11.97 -13.65 -4.37
C ALA A 755 -12.60 -12.67 -3.37
N THR A 756 -11.91 -11.56 -3.08
CA THR A 756 -12.44 -10.48 -2.23
C THR A 756 -13.68 -9.82 -2.85
N LEU A 757 -13.63 -9.48 -4.13
CA LEU A 757 -14.77 -8.91 -4.86
C LEU A 757 -15.96 -9.88 -4.91
N PHE A 758 -15.69 -11.16 -5.16
CA PHE A 758 -16.71 -12.21 -5.15
C PHE A 758 -17.38 -12.34 -3.77
N ALA A 759 -16.59 -12.33 -2.69
CA ALA A 759 -17.12 -12.33 -1.33
C ALA A 759 -18.00 -11.09 -1.07
N GLY A 760 -17.57 -9.90 -1.50
CA GLY A 760 -18.39 -8.68 -1.44
C GLY A 760 -19.73 -8.83 -2.18
N GLY A 761 -19.71 -9.40 -3.39
CA GLY A 761 -20.92 -9.71 -4.16
C GLY A 761 -21.87 -10.66 -3.43
N LEU A 762 -21.35 -11.73 -2.81
CA LEU A 762 -22.15 -12.66 -2.00
C LEU A 762 -22.81 -11.97 -0.79
N ILE A 763 -22.10 -11.03 -0.15
CA ILE A 763 -22.67 -10.24 0.95
C ILE A 763 -23.83 -9.35 0.44
N TYR A 764 -23.74 -8.75 -0.75
CA TYR A 764 -24.87 -8.03 -1.34
C TYR A 764 -26.06 -8.94 -1.70
N VAL A 765 -25.82 -10.22 -2.03
CA VAL A 765 -26.91 -11.21 -2.18
C VAL A 765 -27.65 -11.40 -0.86
N VAL A 766 -26.94 -11.45 0.27
CA VAL A 766 -27.57 -11.49 1.62
C VAL A 766 -28.42 -10.23 1.85
N ALA A 767 -27.92 -9.05 1.49
CA ALA A 767 -28.70 -7.81 1.59
C ALA A 767 -29.99 -7.88 0.75
N TRP A 768 -29.92 -8.43 -0.46
CA TRP A 768 -31.08 -8.61 -1.35
C TRP A 768 -32.16 -9.52 -0.75
N PHE A 769 -31.77 -10.65 -0.14
CA PHE A 769 -32.69 -11.53 0.58
C PHE A 769 -33.25 -10.93 1.87
N ALA A 770 -32.54 -10.00 2.51
CA ALA A 770 -33.02 -9.31 3.72
C ALA A 770 -34.13 -8.28 3.42
N VAL A 771 -34.18 -7.71 2.20
CA VAL A 771 -35.18 -6.69 1.81
C VAL A 771 -36.63 -7.08 2.12
N PRO A 772 -37.18 -8.25 1.71
CA PRO A 772 -38.56 -8.65 2.03
C PRO A 772 -38.92 -8.51 3.50
N HIS A 773 -37.98 -8.86 4.39
CA HIS A 773 -38.17 -8.87 5.82
C HIS A 773 -38.00 -7.49 6.45
N LEU A 774 -37.22 -6.61 5.81
CA LEU A 774 -37.10 -5.20 6.19
C LEU A 774 -38.35 -4.41 5.82
N THR A 775 -38.94 -4.68 4.64
CA THR A 775 -40.10 -3.92 4.12
C THR A 775 -41.45 -4.46 4.61
N ARG A 776 -41.48 -5.55 5.38
CA ARG A 776 -42.74 -6.15 5.85
C ARG A 776 -43.33 -5.26 6.96
N ASN A 777 -44.44 -4.59 6.67
CA ASN A 777 -45.20 -3.87 7.69
C ASN A 777 -45.78 -4.86 8.71
N GLU A 778 -45.59 -4.59 9.99
CA GLU A 778 -46.36 -5.20 11.08
C GLU A 778 -47.79 -4.64 11.05
N THR A 779 -48.59 -5.09 10.08
CA THR A 779 -50.06 -4.89 10.06
C THR A 779 -50.80 -6.23 10.25
N ARG A 780 -50.13 -7.22 10.83
CA ARG A 780 -50.76 -8.47 11.29
C ARG A 780 -50.27 -8.82 12.70
N ALA A 781 -50.83 -8.13 13.69
CA ALA A 781 -51.01 -8.64 15.04
C ALA A 781 -52.29 -8.02 15.59
#